data_AF-A0A1S3JNQ2-F1
#
_entry.id   AF-A0A1S3JNQ2-F1
#
_cell.length_a   1.000
_cell.length_b   1.000
_cell.length_c   1.000
_cell.angle_alpha   90.00
_cell.angle_beta   90.00
_cell.angle_gamma   90.00
#
_symmetry.space_group_name_H-M   'P 1'
#
loop_
_entity.id
_entity.type
_entity.pdbx_description
1 polymer ?
#
loop_
_entity_poly.entity_id
_entity_poly.type
_entity_poly.pdbx_seq_one_letter_code
_entity_poly.pdbx_strand_id
1 'polypeptide(L)'
;MATPQVKAFPSPPAHDPAILAFERSTAGTTNGNYGNIAVQQQPGSNNNLTSGIRETGIVEKLLHSYGFIQCCERDARLFFHFSEYNGDVDNMKIGDAVEFYQSYDKRTGKPIACGVVKSDSSEISYEILSAERINGTVAAEAKPVNRRHSLTGVGPQDGLGRVSYENSGEWFFVPFGQEDVEDGFKLKPGDKVTFFLATDKRNGNIRAKKIQVVQERYQGVVCSMKDSFGFIERADVVREIFFHYSEYQNDINELILGDDVDFSVQIRNGKEVAVDIRHLAEGTVIFEDVSLETTKGKIQKTLKNSHNRRQSDPLAGRIVYQAKTGSVEIPYGDKDQKGDYTLQCGDLVEFNIATDRRDKLQRGTNIRLLEETFKVNAEKREYGVVVTLKEGYGFIKCADRDARMFFHFSERLDPDSEINLQDETEFTVIQDPSSPSRHIAIRIKQLPKGTISFESVSKDKYIGVVEKEPATHKSPSKNKEANDLFGLISYEHNGTKQTISYLLKSITDMRNIPKYGDKVEFHISEVKRNSSRTAVNIRVLSRNSTPRQQGFIATLKDNFGFIENAEHDREIFFHYSAVEGDPCDLDLGDEVEFVITKKSTKVSAENIRKLPKGTVAVVANQPGMKRGKIIRPMRIVNPDQDEYCGIVQVGTDDDPSAEKYPYGITSLADKRDFLQKGDIVKFQICTVKGTNKKMATNVAAERKYIRAHVDSVKGQYGFLTYEAEESKKLFFHMTEVHDGVELQPGDEVEFVVVQNQRNGKYSACSLRKICETRRPERLLSRLKSVSEDSGQRVTVVRQPKGPDGTKGFKQQRVKWTSPV
;
A
#
# COMPACT_ATOMS: atom_id res chain seq x y z
N MET A 1 40.18 -38.76 51.36
CA MET A 1 39.38 -39.64 52.26
C MET A 1 37.99 -39.73 51.65
N ALA A 2 37.33 -40.85 51.36
CA ALA A 2 37.62 -42.26 51.55
C ALA A 2 36.80 -43.04 50.49
N THR A 3 37.35 -44.15 50.02
CA THR A 3 36.70 -45.22 49.24
C THR A 3 35.56 -45.88 50.02
N PRO A 4 34.59 -46.52 49.35
CA PRO A 4 33.92 -47.70 49.90
C PRO A 4 34.33 -48.97 49.16
N GLN A 5 34.56 -49.99 49.98
CA GLN A 5 35.09 -51.31 49.65
C GLN A 5 34.05 -52.25 49.04
N VAL A 6 34.61 -53.19 48.27
CA VAL A 6 34.06 -54.46 47.78
C VAL A 6 33.58 -55.35 48.95
N LYS A 7 32.44 -56.03 48.77
CA LYS A 7 32.06 -57.24 49.54
C LYS A 7 31.87 -58.41 48.59
N ALA A 8 32.35 -59.57 49.03
CA ALA A 8 32.53 -60.81 48.29
C ALA A 8 31.44 -61.86 48.60
N PHE A 9 31.04 -62.61 47.56
CA PHE A 9 30.59 -64.02 47.44
C PHE A 9 29.45 -64.59 48.34
N PRO A 10 28.62 -65.53 47.80
CA PRO A 10 29.01 -66.96 47.70
C PRO A 10 28.64 -67.68 46.38
N SER A 11 29.55 -68.56 45.93
CA SER A 11 29.28 -69.71 45.02
C SER A 11 28.50 -70.80 45.78
N PRO A 12 27.71 -71.70 45.13
CA PRO A 12 28.21 -73.01 44.62
C PRO A 12 27.29 -73.67 43.53
N PRO A 13 27.39 -74.97 43.16
CA PRO A 13 28.53 -75.89 43.02
C PRO A 13 28.63 -76.55 41.61
N ALA A 14 29.73 -77.26 41.36
CA ALA A 14 29.93 -78.15 40.22
C ALA A 14 29.30 -79.54 40.44
N HIS A 15 28.76 -80.15 39.38
CA HIS A 15 28.68 -81.61 39.21
C HIS A 15 28.49 -81.97 37.72
N ASP A 16 29.28 -82.93 37.26
CA ASP A 16 29.25 -83.71 36.02
C ASP A 16 29.26 -85.20 36.48
N PRO A 17 29.08 -86.27 35.67
CA PRO A 17 28.53 -86.43 34.31
C PRO A 17 27.41 -87.51 34.23
N ALA A 18 27.02 -87.89 32.99
CA ALA A 18 26.40 -89.16 32.55
C ALA A 18 24.87 -89.14 32.31
N ILE A 19 24.24 -89.82 31.33
CA ILE A 19 24.60 -90.66 30.17
C ILE A 19 23.25 -90.99 29.46
N LEU A 20 23.29 -91.23 28.14
CA LEU A 20 22.35 -92.02 27.29
C LEU A 20 21.10 -91.43 26.59
N ALA A 21 21.15 -91.67 25.26
CA ALA A 21 20.16 -92.33 24.40
C ALA A 21 19.00 -91.50 23.81
N PHE A 22 19.15 -91.17 22.53
CA PHE A 22 18.06 -90.85 21.61
C PHE A 22 17.76 -92.08 20.74
N GLU A 23 16.57 -92.65 20.91
CA GLU A 23 15.92 -93.53 19.94
C GLU A 23 14.56 -92.95 19.50
N ARG A 24 14.21 -93.29 18.26
CA ARG A 24 13.14 -92.79 17.39
C ARG A 24 11.71 -92.99 17.93
N SER A 25 10.79 -92.21 17.35
CA SER A 25 9.36 -92.47 16.98
C SER A 25 8.44 -91.35 17.52
N THR A 26 7.34 -90.89 16.91
CA THR A 26 6.58 -91.18 15.68
C THR A 26 5.62 -89.99 15.51
N ALA A 27 5.40 -89.53 14.28
CA ALA A 27 4.39 -88.51 13.97
C ALA A 27 2.99 -89.14 13.86
N GLY A 28 2.01 -88.51 14.52
CA GLY A 28 0.59 -88.84 14.44
C GLY A 28 -0.16 -87.86 13.53
N THR A 29 -0.97 -88.44 12.65
CA THR A 29 -1.78 -87.85 11.57
C THR A 29 -3.06 -87.17 12.07
N THR A 30 -3.50 -86.08 11.43
CA THR A 30 -4.94 -85.79 11.19
C THR A 30 -5.18 -85.11 9.82
N ASN A 31 -6.34 -85.45 9.25
CA ASN A 31 -6.78 -85.33 7.86
C ASN A 31 -7.26 -83.94 7.40
N GLY A 32 -7.24 -83.72 6.07
CA GLY A 32 -7.88 -82.58 5.40
C GLY A 32 -7.93 -82.65 3.87
N ASN A 33 -8.64 -83.66 3.34
CA ASN A 33 -9.29 -83.84 2.03
C ASN A 33 -9.23 -82.73 0.93
N TYR A 34 -8.70 -83.04 -0.27
CA TYR A 34 -9.17 -82.55 -1.58
C TYR A 34 -8.89 -83.60 -2.67
N GLY A 35 -9.83 -83.77 -3.60
CA GLY A 35 -9.92 -84.91 -4.51
C GLY A 35 -9.35 -84.74 -5.93
N ASN A 36 -9.08 -85.92 -6.49
CA ASN A 36 -9.19 -86.41 -7.88
C ASN A 36 -8.35 -85.89 -9.07
N ILE A 37 -7.46 -86.80 -9.51
CA ILE A 37 -7.30 -87.44 -10.84
C ILE A 37 -6.87 -86.57 -12.03
N ALA A 38 -5.65 -86.82 -12.56
CA ALA A 38 -5.47 -87.53 -13.84
C ALA A 38 -3.99 -87.92 -14.13
N VAL A 39 -3.87 -89.20 -14.48
CA VAL A 39 -2.75 -90.08 -14.86
C VAL A 39 -1.98 -89.65 -16.13
N GLN A 40 -0.63 -89.83 -16.19
CA GLN A 40 0.04 -90.70 -17.20
C GLN A 40 1.60 -90.74 -17.15
N GLN A 41 2.13 -91.94 -17.45
CA GLN A 41 3.50 -92.38 -17.85
C GLN A 41 4.47 -92.96 -16.79
N GLN A 42 4.31 -94.28 -16.51
CA GLN A 42 5.16 -95.44 -16.87
C GLN A 42 6.73 -95.38 -16.94
N PRO A 43 7.48 -96.51 -16.86
CA PRO A 43 8.29 -96.86 -15.68
C PRO A 43 9.77 -97.27 -15.93
N GLY A 44 10.58 -97.27 -14.84
CA GLY A 44 11.54 -98.33 -14.51
C GLY A 44 12.98 -98.29 -15.09
N SER A 45 13.99 -98.36 -14.21
CA SER A 45 15.10 -99.34 -14.27
C SER A 45 16.13 -99.15 -13.15
N ASN A 46 16.41 -100.24 -12.43
CA ASN A 46 17.58 -100.40 -11.55
C ASN A 46 18.84 -100.65 -12.40
N ASN A 47 19.97 -100.03 -12.08
CA ASN A 47 21.30 -100.59 -12.32
C ASN A 47 22.40 -99.95 -11.44
N ASN A 48 23.27 -100.81 -10.89
CA ASN A 48 24.50 -100.48 -10.18
C ASN A 48 25.53 -99.78 -11.09
N LEU A 49 26.02 -98.60 -10.69
CA LEU A 49 27.27 -97.98 -11.17
C LEU A 49 27.94 -97.19 -10.04
N THR A 50 28.97 -97.74 -9.39
CA THR A 50 29.84 -97.02 -8.44
C THR A 50 31.19 -96.64 -9.08
N SER A 51 31.16 -96.08 -10.29
CA SER A 51 32.36 -95.56 -10.96
C SER A 51 32.08 -94.30 -11.78
N GLY A 52 31.23 -93.42 -11.27
CA GLY A 52 30.83 -92.19 -11.97
C GLY A 52 30.65 -90.96 -11.07
N ILE A 53 31.14 -90.98 -9.82
CA ILE A 53 31.04 -89.81 -8.95
C ILE A 53 32.25 -88.92 -9.27
N ARG A 54 31.97 -87.76 -9.85
CA ARG A 54 32.96 -86.69 -9.99
C ARG A 54 33.21 -86.10 -8.61
N GLU A 55 34.46 -86.14 -8.17
CA GLU A 55 34.93 -85.43 -6.99
C GLU A 55 35.27 -83.99 -7.37
N THR A 56 35.14 -83.08 -6.41
CA THR A 56 35.54 -81.68 -6.58
C THR A 56 36.85 -81.40 -5.86
N GLY A 57 37.65 -80.48 -6.39
CA GLY A 57 38.92 -80.09 -5.81
C GLY A 57 39.39 -78.74 -6.30
N ILE A 58 40.45 -78.23 -5.69
CA ILE A 58 41.08 -76.96 -6.05
C ILE A 58 42.48 -77.24 -6.57
N VAL A 59 42.86 -76.58 -7.66
CA VAL A 59 44.21 -76.68 -8.23
C VAL A 59 45.21 -76.05 -7.28
N GLU A 60 45.98 -76.87 -6.56
CA GLU A 60 46.96 -76.44 -5.57
C GLU A 60 48.25 -75.97 -6.23
N LYS A 61 48.68 -76.65 -7.29
CA LYS A 61 49.94 -76.35 -7.97
C LYS A 61 49.88 -76.72 -9.45
N LEU A 62 50.38 -75.84 -10.30
CA LEU A 62 50.56 -76.07 -11.74
C LEU A 62 52.05 -76.02 -12.09
N LEU A 63 52.49 -76.96 -12.91
CA LEU A 63 53.83 -77.08 -13.48
C LEU A 63 53.72 -77.20 -15.00
N HIS A 64 54.83 -77.23 -15.73
CA HIS A 64 54.85 -77.10 -17.19
C HIS A 64 54.04 -78.16 -17.98
N SER A 65 53.73 -79.33 -17.41
CA SER A 65 52.97 -80.39 -18.10
C SER A 65 51.97 -81.16 -17.21
N TYR A 66 51.86 -80.78 -15.93
CA TYR A 66 51.04 -81.49 -14.96
C TYR A 66 50.71 -80.57 -13.77
N GLY A 67 49.74 -80.97 -12.96
CA GLY A 67 49.39 -80.25 -11.73
C GLY A 67 48.97 -81.18 -10.58
N PHE A 68 48.68 -80.55 -9.45
CA PHE A 68 48.12 -81.20 -8.27
C PHE A 68 46.80 -80.56 -7.91
N ILE A 69 45.81 -81.39 -7.62
CA ILE A 69 44.47 -81.01 -7.16
C ILE A 69 44.34 -81.46 -5.72
N GLN A 70 43.97 -80.54 -4.84
CA GLN A 70 43.58 -80.85 -3.48
C GLN A 70 42.07 -81.14 -3.46
N CYS A 71 41.68 -82.32 -2.98
CA CYS A 71 40.26 -82.70 -2.89
C CYS A 71 39.51 -81.80 -1.89
N CYS A 72 38.28 -81.43 -2.22
CA CYS A 72 37.40 -80.62 -1.35
C CYS A 72 36.69 -81.46 -0.28
N GLU A 73 36.45 -82.75 -0.55
CA GLU A 73 35.67 -83.64 0.32
C GLU A 73 36.52 -84.46 1.30
N ARG A 74 37.83 -84.50 1.08
CA ARG A 74 38.76 -85.36 1.82
C ARG A 74 40.17 -84.79 1.79
N ASP A 75 40.96 -85.09 2.81
CA ASP A 75 42.36 -84.64 2.87
C ASP A 75 43.26 -85.50 1.98
N ALA A 76 43.07 -85.38 0.66
CA ALA A 76 43.81 -86.10 -0.35
C ALA A 76 44.30 -85.13 -1.44
N ARG A 77 45.54 -85.35 -1.88
CA ARG A 77 46.20 -84.58 -2.92
C ARG A 77 46.44 -85.48 -4.12
N LEU A 78 45.84 -85.15 -5.24
CA LEU A 78 45.87 -85.96 -6.46
C LEU A 78 46.69 -85.30 -7.55
N PHE A 79 47.47 -86.11 -8.26
CA PHE A 79 48.22 -85.70 -9.43
C PHE A 79 47.33 -85.80 -10.67
N PHE A 80 47.41 -84.83 -11.58
CA PHE A 80 46.83 -84.94 -12.92
C PHE A 80 47.82 -84.46 -13.98
N HIS A 81 47.76 -85.05 -15.16
CA HIS A 81 48.51 -84.60 -16.33
C HIS A 81 47.66 -83.64 -17.15
N PHE A 82 48.24 -82.68 -17.88
CA PHE A 82 47.46 -81.73 -18.69
C PHE A 82 46.61 -82.38 -19.78
N SER A 83 46.99 -83.58 -20.25
CA SER A 83 46.16 -84.38 -21.16
C SER A 83 44.84 -84.85 -20.55
N GLU A 84 44.75 -84.88 -19.23
CA GLU A 84 43.53 -85.24 -18.49
C GLU A 84 42.65 -84.02 -18.21
N TYR A 85 43.08 -82.82 -18.58
CA TYR A 85 42.28 -81.61 -18.45
C TYR A 85 41.43 -81.38 -19.70
N ASN A 86 40.12 -81.46 -19.53
CA ASN A 86 39.12 -81.27 -20.57
C ASN A 86 38.74 -79.78 -20.65
N GLY A 87 39.71 -78.95 -21.01
CA GLY A 87 39.57 -77.50 -21.18
C GLY A 87 40.84 -76.88 -21.78
N ASP A 88 40.85 -75.55 -21.90
CA ASP A 88 42.04 -74.82 -22.36
C ASP A 88 43.04 -74.65 -21.22
N VAL A 89 44.19 -75.33 -21.33
CA VAL A 89 45.25 -75.37 -20.30
C VAL A 89 45.80 -73.98 -20.00
N ASP A 90 45.79 -73.07 -20.99
CA ASP A 90 46.27 -71.69 -20.81
C ASP A 90 45.35 -70.86 -19.88
N ASN A 91 44.09 -71.30 -19.71
CA ASN A 91 43.11 -70.66 -18.84
C ASN A 91 43.05 -71.26 -17.43
N MET A 92 43.91 -72.24 -17.13
CA MET A 92 43.98 -72.90 -15.83
C MET A 92 44.93 -72.15 -14.90
N LYS A 93 44.46 -71.78 -13.71
CA LYS A 93 45.24 -71.07 -12.70
C LYS A 93 45.27 -71.82 -11.37
N ILE A 94 46.31 -71.58 -10.59
CA ILE A 94 46.37 -72.05 -9.19
C ILE A 94 45.19 -71.40 -8.45
N GLY A 95 44.39 -72.21 -7.76
CA GLY A 95 43.15 -71.79 -7.10
C GLY A 95 41.87 -72.05 -7.89
N ASP A 96 41.95 -72.50 -9.16
CA ASP A 96 40.75 -72.86 -9.93
C ASP A 96 40.05 -74.08 -9.31
N ALA A 97 38.71 -74.02 -9.24
CA ALA A 97 37.87 -75.15 -8.88
C ALA A 97 37.74 -76.11 -10.06
N VAL A 98 37.90 -77.39 -9.79
CA VAL A 98 37.85 -78.45 -10.80
C VAL A 98 37.07 -79.66 -10.32
N GLU A 99 36.40 -80.30 -11.27
CA GLU A 99 35.78 -81.61 -11.10
C GLU A 99 36.60 -82.67 -11.80
N PHE A 100 36.79 -83.82 -11.16
CA PHE A 100 37.58 -84.92 -11.71
C PHE A 100 37.02 -86.27 -11.23
N TYR A 101 37.40 -87.36 -11.89
CA TYR A 101 37.23 -88.70 -11.32
C TYR A 101 38.57 -89.22 -10.83
N GLN A 102 38.57 -89.85 -9.65
CA GLN A 102 39.77 -90.53 -9.17
C GLN A 102 39.94 -91.84 -9.95
N SER A 103 41.11 -92.02 -10.55
CA SER A 103 41.58 -93.28 -11.10
C SER A 103 42.91 -93.68 -10.47
N TYR A 104 43.47 -94.79 -10.90
CA TYR A 104 44.79 -95.25 -10.46
C TYR A 104 45.70 -95.41 -11.68
N ASP A 105 46.90 -94.86 -11.60
CA ASP A 105 47.91 -95.02 -12.65
C ASP A 105 48.23 -96.51 -12.80
N LYS A 106 47.95 -97.07 -13.99
CA LYS A 106 48.15 -98.49 -14.29
C LYS A 106 49.60 -98.96 -14.12
N ARG A 107 50.57 -98.04 -14.15
CA ARG A 107 52.00 -98.36 -13.99
C ARG A 107 52.48 -98.27 -12.53
N THR A 108 51.96 -97.33 -11.75
CA THR A 108 52.46 -97.06 -10.39
C THR A 108 51.48 -97.37 -9.27
N GLY A 109 50.21 -97.66 -9.60
CA GLY A 109 49.14 -97.90 -8.64
C GLY A 109 48.75 -96.67 -7.82
N LYS A 110 49.31 -95.49 -8.12
CA LYS A 110 49.04 -94.26 -7.36
C LYS A 110 47.71 -93.64 -7.80
N PRO A 111 46.93 -93.06 -6.88
CA PRO A 111 45.70 -92.38 -7.23
C PRO A 111 46.01 -91.11 -8.02
N ILE A 112 45.34 -90.94 -9.16
CA ILE A 112 45.46 -89.80 -10.06
C ILE A 112 44.08 -89.22 -10.34
N ALA A 113 44.02 -87.92 -10.59
CA ALA A 113 42.82 -87.25 -11.05
C ALA A 113 42.78 -87.28 -12.58
N CYS A 114 41.66 -87.74 -13.14
CA CYS A 114 41.44 -87.90 -14.57
C CYS A 114 40.16 -87.15 -15.00
N GLY A 115 40.10 -86.75 -16.27
CA GLY A 115 38.99 -85.99 -16.85
C GLY A 115 38.63 -84.73 -16.06
N VAL A 116 39.67 -83.99 -15.67
CA VAL A 116 39.62 -82.74 -14.92
C VAL A 116 38.92 -81.68 -15.77
N VAL A 117 37.84 -81.10 -15.27
CA VAL A 117 37.10 -80.01 -15.94
C VAL A 117 37.07 -78.82 -15.00
N LYS A 118 37.26 -77.60 -15.53
CA LYS A 118 37.05 -76.38 -14.75
C LYS A 118 35.57 -76.23 -14.43
N SER A 119 35.27 -76.08 -13.16
CA SER A 119 33.92 -75.89 -12.66
C SER A 119 33.81 -74.51 -12.01
N ASP A 120 32.58 -74.06 -11.77
CA ASP A 120 32.34 -72.72 -11.24
C ASP A 120 32.85 -72.61 -9.80
N SER A 121 33.84 -71.74 -9.61
CA SER A 121 34.55 -71.55 -8.33
C SER A 121 33.65 -71.10 -7.16
N SER A 122 32.44 -70.66 -7.47
CA SER A 122 31.46 -70.15 -6.50
C SER A 122 30.80 -71.25 -5.66
N GLU A 123 30.72 -72.48 -6.18
CA GLU A 123 30.02 -73.61 -5.53
C GLU A 123 30.99 -74.63 -4.91
N ILE A 124 32.24 -74.64 -5.36
CA ILE A 124 33.26 -75.62 -4.96
C ILE A 124 34.22 -74.98 -3.96
N SER A 125 33.81 -74.99 -2.69
CA SER A 125 34.66 -74.66 -1.55
C SER A 125 34.81 -75.87 -0.62
N TYR A 126 35.99 -75.99 -0.02
CA TYR A 126 36.23 -76.92 1.09
C TYR A 126 35.58 -76.43 2.40
N GLU A 127 35.08 -75.20 2.44
CA GLU A 127 34.39 -74.58 3.57
C GLU A 127 32.88 -74.47 3.28
N ILE A 128 32.03 -74.95 4.19
CA ILE A 128 30.58 -74.74 4.15
C ILE A 128 30.27 -73.51 5.00
N LEU A 129 29.77 -72.44 4.38
CA LEU A 129 29.29 -71.27 5.09
C LEU A 129 27.90 -71.54 5.69
N SER A 130 27.62 -70.97 6.85
CA SER A 130 26.26 -70.93 7.42
C SER A 130 25.29 -70.24 6.46
N ALA A 131 24.03 -70.68 6.46
CA ALA A 131 22.99 -70.10 5.60
C ALA A 131 22.70 -68.62 5.92
N GLU A 132 22.85 -68.24 7.19
CA GLU A 132 22.64 -66.88 7.67
C GLU A 132 23.92 -66.31 8.27
N ARG A 133 24.00 -64.97 8.28
CA ARG A 133 25.02 -64.26 9.03
C ARG A 133 24.66 -64.27 10.51
N ILE A 134 25.67 -64.52 11.33
CA ILE A 134 25.57 -64.56 12.77
C ILE A 134 26.07 -63.25 13.35
N ASN A 135 25.30 -62.70 14.28
CA ASN A 135 25.69 -61.53 15.06
C ASN A 135 26.63 -61.94 16.19
N GLY A 136 27.72 -61.20 16.35
CA GLY A 136 28.70 -61.46 17.39
C GLY A 136 29.47 -60.23 17.84
N THR A 137 30.44 -60.44 18.71
CA THR A 137 31.32 -59.40 19.27
C THR A 137 32.77 -59.83 19.13
N VAL A 138 33.67 -58.93 18.75
CA VAL A 138 35.11 -59.24 18.68
C VAL A 138 35.66 -59.44 20.09
N ALA A 139 36.15 -60.64 20.38
CA ALA A 139 36.76 -60.99 21.66
C ALA A 139 38.28 -60.76 21.66
N ALA A 140 38.95 -60.97 20.52
CA ALA A 140 40.38 -60.76 20.35
C ALA A 140 40.73 -60.33 18.92
N GLU A 141 41.70 -59.43 18.77
CA GLU A 141 42.19 -58.92 17.48
C GLU A 141 43.12 -59.94 16.78
N ALA A 142 43.04 -60.02 15.44
CA ALA A 142 43.96 -60.81 14.63
C ALA A 142 45.32 -60.10 14.45
N LYS A 143 46.43 -60.84 14.58
CA LYS A 143 47.79 -60.30 14.43
C LYS A 143 48.35 -60.65 13.05
N PRO A 144 49.07 -59.72 12.38
CA PRO A 144 49.69 -60.01 11.10
C PRO A 144 50.79 -61.07 11.26
N VAL A 145 50.65 -62.20 10.56
CA VAL A 145 51.66 -63.27 10.56
C VAL A 145 52.78 -62.90 9.58
N ASN A 146 53.89 -62.39 10.10
CA ASN A 146 55.11 -62.19 9.31
C ASN A 146 55.75 -63.55 8.99
N ARG A 147 55.62 -64.02 7.74
CA ARG A 147 56.29 -65.24 7.25
C ARG A 147 57.80 -65.04 7.07
N ARG A 148 58.57 -64.85 8.15
CA ARG A 148 60.01 -65.19 8.17
C ARG A 148 60.39 -65.66 9.57
N HIS A 149 60.95 -66.87 9.61
CA HIS A 149 61.43 -67.63 10.76
C HIS A 149 60.40 -68.41 11.59
N SER A 150 60.15 -69.65 11.14
CA SER A 150 59.89 -70.77 12.05
C SER A 150 61.22 -71.20 12.67
N LEU A 151 61.23 -71.36 14.00
CA LEU A 151 61.81 -72.48 14.75
C LEU A 151 61.80 -72.11 16.24
N THR A 152 61.23 -73.01 17.05
CA THR A 152 61.07 -73.02 18.53
C THR A 152 59.77 -72.40 19.08
N GLY A 153 58.98 -73.24 19.76
CA GLY A 153 57.91 -72.80 20.68
C GLY A 153 56.54 -73.42 20.44
N VAL A 154 56.23 -74.50 21.16
CA VAL A 154 54.88 -75.06 21.32
C VAL A 154 53.99 -74.03 22.04
N GLY A 155 52.97 -73.51 21.36
CA GLY A 155 51.92 -72.64 21.89
C GLY A 155 50.68 -72.67 20.99
N PRO A 156 49.45 -72.55 21.54
CA PRO A 156 48.24 -72.85 20.80
C PRO A 156 47.82 -71.71 19.85
N GLN A 157 47.81 -72.03 18.56
CA GLN A 157 47.20 -71.33 17.42
C GLN A 157 47.73 -69.93 17.06
N ASP A 158 48.41 -69.92 15.90
CA ASP A 158 48.59 -68.87 14.88
C ASP A 158 47.75 -67.61 15.06
N GLY A 159 48.33 -66.44 14.72
CA GLY A 159 47.84 -65.05 14.91
C GLY A 159 46.43 -64.67 14.43
N LEU A 160 45.45 -65.53 14.65
CA LEU A 160 44.03 -65.40 14.38
C LEU A 160 43.35 -64.66 15.54
N GLY A 161 42.44 -63.75 15.20
CA GLY A 161 41.53 -63.11 16.14
C GLY A 161 40.42 -64.06 16.58
N ARG A 162 39.56 -63.62 17.50
CA ARG A 162 38.36 -64.36 17.95
C ARG A 162 37.13 -63.48 17.96
N VAL A 163 36.02 -64.00 17.45
CA VAL A 163 34.68 -63.42 17.60
C VAL A 163 33.84 -64.33 18.49
N SER A 164 32.98 -63.74 19.32
CA SER A 164 31.99 -64.47 20.11
C SER A 164 30.59 -64.30 19.52
N TYR A 165 29.77 -65.33 19.55
CA TYR A 165 28.34 -65.24 19.23
C TYR A 165 27.51 -66.07 20.21
N GLU A 166 26.25 -65.69 20.38
CA GLU A 166 25.31 -66.41 21.23
C GLU A 166 24.45 -67.33 20.38
N ASN A 167 24.31 -68.58 20.79
CA ASN A 167 23.39 -69.53 20.20
C ASN A 167 22.71 -70.33 21.31
N SER A 168 21.38 -70.29 21.36
CA SER A 168 20.57 -70.99 22.37
C SER A 168 20.96 -70.69 23.83
N GLY A 169 21.43 -69.46 24.13
CA GLY A 169 21.84 -69.02 25.47
C GLY A 169 23.28 -69.36 25.84
N GLU A 170 24.05 -70.00 24.96
CA GLU A 170 25.47 -70.29 25.14
C GLU A 170 26.35 -69.42 24.24
N TRP A 171 27.52 -69.04 24.75
CA TRP A 171 28.48 -68.18 24.05
C TRP A 171 29.58 -69.01 23.42
N PHE A 172 29.70 -68.94 22.10
CA PHE A 172 30.69 -69.66 21.31
C PHE A 172 31.77 -68.70 20.83
N PHE A 173 33.04 -69.13 20.84
CA PHE A 173 34.18 -68.34 20.35
C PHE A 173 34.75 -68.99 19.09
N VAL A 174 34.83 -68.21 18.01
CA VAL A 174 35.24 -68.68 16.69
C VAL A 174 36.46 -67.89 16.22
N PRO A 175 37.54 -68.55 15.75
CA PRO A 175 38.72 -67.88 15.27
C PRO A 175 38.52 -67.26 13.87
N PHE A 176 39.23 -66.16 13.59
CA PHE A 176 39.24 -65.47 12.29
C PHE A 176 40.62 -64.92 11.92
N GLY A 177 40.95 -64.90 10.63
CA GLY A 177 42.16 -64.28 10.08
C GLY A 177 41.95 -62.83 9.66
N GLN A 178 43.04 -62.08 9.45
CA GLN A 178 42.95 -60.68 9.01
C GLN A 178 42.35 -60.55 7.60
N GLU A 179 42.52 -61.59 6.78
CA GLU A 179 41.92 -61.76 5.46
C GLU A 179 40.40 -62.02 5.49
N ASP A 180 39.86 -62.37 6.66
CA ASP A 180 38.44 -62.72 6.82
C ASP A 180 37.56 -61.51 7.09
N VAL A 181 38.16 -60.33 7.31
CA VAL A 181 37.48 -59.06 7.54
C VAL A 181 37.19 -58.39 6.20
N GLU A 182 35.91 -58.19 5.90
CA GLU A 182 35.49 -57.43 4.71
C GLU A 182 35.81 -55.94 4.90
N ASP A 183 36.08 -55.25 3.79
CA ASP A 183 36.38 -53.80 3.71
C ASP A 183 37.65 -53.31 4.44
N GLY A 184 38.52 -54.23 4.90
CA GLY A 184 39.84 -53.88 5.45
C GLY A 184 39.81 -53.18 6.80
N PHE A 185 38.69 -53.28 7.54
CA PHE A 185 38.57 -52.70 8.89
C PHE A 185 39.53 -53.36 9.88
N LYS A 186 40.14 -52.54 10.76
CA LYS A 186 40.86 -53.04 11.93
C LYS A 186 39.90 -53.24 13.09
N LEU A 187 39.47 -54.48 13.29
CA LEU A 187 38.56 -54.88 14.35
C LEU A 187 39.21 -54.76 15.73
N LYS A 188 38.54 -54.12 16.68
CA LYS A 188 38.97 -53.98 18.07
C LYS A 188 38.13 -54.87 19.00
N PRO A 189 38.69 -55.33 20.14
CA PRO A 189 37.91 -56.04 21.14
C PRO A 189 36.70 -55.20 21.60
N GLY A 190 35.51 -55.78 21.51
CA GLY A 190 34.23 -55.13 21.83
C GLY A 190 33.39 -54.70 20.62
N ASP A 191 33.96 -54.69 19.41
CA ASP A 191 33.21 -54.31 18.20
C ASP A 191 32.11 -55.33 17.90
N LYS A 192 30.91 -54.84 17.58
CA LYS A 192 29.80 -55.68 17.10
C LYS A 192 30.02 -56.01 15.64
N VAL A 193 29.91 -57.28 15.30
CA VAL A 193 30.21 -57.80 13.95
C VAL A 193 29.16 -58.80 13.51
N THR A 194 28.99 -58.93 12.20
CA THR A 194 28.28 -60.03 11.56
C THR A 194 29.27 -60.87 10.77
N PHE A 195 29.11 -62.19 10.79
CA PHE A 195 30.00 -63.09 10.07
C PHE A 195 29.28 -64.39 9.71
N PHE A 196 29.82 -65.14 8.76
CA PHE A 196 29.36 -66.50 8.48
C PHE A 196 30.24 -67.51 9.22
N LEU A 197 29.62 -68.58 9.73
CA LEU A 197 30.38 -69.74 10.21
C LEU A 197 30.80 -70.57 9.02
N ALA A 198 32.09 -70.63 8.76
CA ALA A 198 32.69 -71.50 7.78
C ALA A 198 33.17 -72.80 8.45
N THR A 199 32.51 -73.91 8.15
CA THR A 199 32.91 -75.24 8.61
C THR A 199 33.74 -75.92 7.52
N ASP A 200 35.01 -76.24 7.80
CA ASP A 200 35.88 -76.97 6.89
C ASP A 200 35.43 -78.44 6.81
N LYS A 201 35.07 -78.91 5.60
CA LYS A 201 34.58 -80.27 5.34
C LYS A 201 35.59 -81.37 5.71
N ARG A 202 36.88 -81.04 5.76
CA ARG A 202 37.96 -82.03 5.92
C ARG A 202 38.24 -82.38 7.38
N ASN A 203 38.10 -81.41 8.27
CA ASN A 203 38.49 -81.54 9.68
C ASN A 203 37.40 -81.09 10.66
N GLY A 204 36.28 -80.53 10.18
CA GLY A 204 35.18 -80.03 11.00
C GLY A 204 35.50 -78.74 11.76
N ASN A 205 36.62 -78.08 11.49
CA ASN A 205 36.97 -76.82 12.14
C ASN A 205 36.04 -75.70 11.68
N ILE A 206 35.58 -74.90 12.63
CA ILE A 206 34.69 -73.77 12.40
C ILE A 206 35.49 -72.47 12.51
N ARG A 207 35.34 -71.58 11.52
CA ARG A 207 35.98 -70.25 11.45
C ARG A 207 34.95 -69.18 11.10
N ALA A 208 35.22 -67.95 11.51
CA ALA A 208 34.39 -66.81 11.12
C ALA A 208 34.95 -66.21 9.83
N LYS A 209 34.13 -66.18 8.78
CA LYS A 209 34.46 -65.63 7.45
C LYS A 209 33.55 -64.47 7.12
N LYS A 210 34.04 -63.56 6.26
CA LYS A 210 33.31 -62.39 5.77
C LYS A 210 32.77 -61.53 6.92
N ILE A 211 33.67 -61.17 7.83
CA ILE A 211 33.35 -60.42 9.04
C ILE A 211 33.12 -58.97 8.64
N GLN A 212 31.92 -58.48 8.89
CA GLN A 212 31.52 -57.09 8.72
C GLN A 212 31.24 -56.45 10.07
N VAL A 213 31.64 -55.19 10.26
CA VAL A 213 31.28 -54.42 11.45
C VAL A 213 29.82 -54.03 11.37
N VAL A 214 29.05 -54.35 12.41
CA VAL A 214 27.67 -53.86 12.57
C VAL A 214 27.76 -52.47 13.20
N GLN A 215 27.75 -51.45 12.37
CA GLN A 215 27.56 -50.08 12.82
C GLN A 215 26.07 -49.80 12.89
N GLU A 216 25.54 -49.62 14.09
CA GLU A 216 24.21 -49.02 14.23
C GLU A 216 24.27 -47.59 13.72
N ARG A 217 23.47 -47.31 12.69
CA ARG A 217 23.32 -45.99 12.11
C ARG A 217 22.03 -45.38 12.67
N TYR A 218 22.19 -44.18 13.19
CA TYR A 218 21.15 -43.34 13.74
C TYR A 218 20.90 -42.22 12.76
N GLN A 219 19.68 -41.72 12.75
CA GLN A 219 19.28 -40.58 11.94
C GLN A 219 19.06 -39.36 12.84
N GLY A 220 19.19 -38.18 12.27
CA GLY A 220 18.93 -36.93 12.97
C GLY A 220 19.01 -35.73 12.05
N VAL A 221 18.78 -34.55 12.61
CA VAL A 221 18.81 -33.29 11.88
C VAL A 221 19.79 -32.34 12.52
N VAL A 222 20.61 -31.65 11.72
CA VAL A 222 21.59 -30.70 12.23
C VAL A 222 20.86 -29.48 12.83
N CYS A 223 20.86 -29.36 14.15
CA CYS A 223 20.13 -28.30 14.86
C CYS A 223 21.01 -27.08 15.20
N SER A 224 22.33 -27.26 15.28
CA SER A 224 23.28 -26.20 15.65
C SER A 224 24.66 -26.41 15.04
N MET A 225 25.24 -25.34 14.51
CA MET A 225 26.57 -25.30 13.89
C MET A 225 27.37 -24.17 14.54
N LYS A 226 28.63 -24.43 14.89
CA LYS A 226 29.59 -23.47 15.50
C LYS A 226 30.87 -23.43 14.66
N ASP A 227 31.99 -22.97 15.22
CA ASP A 227 33.19 -22.76 14.40
C ASP A 227 33.90 -24.08 13.99
N SER A 228 33.80 -25.13 14.81
CA SER A 228 34.50 -26.42 14.56
C SER A 228 33.70 -27.67 14.92
N PHE A 229 32.48 -27.50 15.40
CA PHE A 229 31.63 -28.58 15.88
C PHE A 229 30.16 -28.19 15.74
N GLY A 230 29.29 -29.19 15.82
CA GLY A 230 27.84 -28.99 15.78
C GLY A 230 27.10 -29.94 16.72
N PHE A 231 25.79 -29.82 16.68
CA PHE A 231 24.86 -30.70 17.36
C PHE A 231 23.83 -31.23 16.36
N ILE A 232 23.54 -32.52 16.48
CA ILE A 232 22.49 -33.21 15.71
C ILE A 232 21.37 -33.56 16.69
N GLU A 233 20.14 -33.18 16.36
CA GLU A 233 18.96 -33.65 17.08
C GLU A 233 18.67 -35.09 16.66
N ARG A 234 18.68 -36.02 17.62
CA ARG A 234 18.54 -37.46 17.34
C ARG A 234 17.08 -37.82 17.02
N ALA A 235 16.88 -38.69 16.03
CA ALA A 235 15.56 -39.20 15.66
C ALA A 235 15.05 -40.30 16.60
N ASP A 236 15.94 -40.98 17.31
CA ASP A 236 15.59 -42.09 18.21
C ASP A 236 15.30 -41.63 19.65
N VAL A 237 15.84 -40.48 20.07
CA VAL A 237 15.71 -39.97 21.44
C VAL A 237 15.63 -38.44 21.42
N VAL A 238 14.84 -37.84 22.33
CA VAL A 238 14.67 -36.38 22.44
C VAL A 238 15.91 -35.74 23.09
N ARG A 239 17.06 -35.86 22.44
CA ARG A 239 18.35 -35.33 22.88
C ARG A 239 19.21 -34.97 21.68
N GLU A 240 20.03 -33.95 21.87
CA GLU A 240 21.07 -33.59 20.91
C GLU A 240 22.33 -34.42 21.15
N ILE A 241 23.05 -34.73 20.08
CA ILE A 241 24.36 -35.37 20.12
C ILE A 241 25.40 -34.45 19.50
N PHE A 242 26.57 -34.40 20.14
CA PHE A 242 27.70 -33.59 19.69
C PHE A 242 28.44 -34.27 18.54
N PHE A 243 28.88 -33.50 17.56
CA PHE A 243 29.84 -33.95 16.55
C PHE A 243 30.92 -32.91 16.26
N HIS A 244 32.07 -33.39 15.81
CA HIS A 244 33.16 -32.53 15.31
C HIS A 244 33.15 -32.53 13.79
N TYR A 245 33.55 -31.42 13.15
CA TYR A 245 33.50 -31.28 11.69
C TYR A 245 34.35 -32.30 10.93
N SER A 246 35.39 -32.83 11.58
CA SER A 246 36.20 -33.92 11.01
C SER A 246 35.48 -35.25 10.88
N GLU A 247 34.32 -35.42 11.51
CA GLU A 247 33.54 -36.66 11.46
C GLU A 247 32.53 -36.67 10.29
N TYR A 248 32.40 -35.56 9.56
CA TYR A 248 31.58 -35.47 8.36
C TYR A 248 32.38 -35.94 7.13
N GLN A 249 31.79 -36.84 6.33
CA GLN A 249 32.50 -37.47 5.22
C GLN A 249 32.75 -36.55 4.01
N ASN A 250 31.90 -35.53 3.81
CA ASN A 250 31.98 -34.61 2.67
C ASN A 250 32.57 -33.25 3.07
N ASP A 251 32.51 -32.26 2.18
CA ASP A 251 32.93 -30.90 2.52
C ASP A 251 31.97 -30.30 3.55
N ILE A 252 32.49 -29.91 4.72
CA ILE A 252 31.69 -29.34 5.81
C ILE A 252 30.91 -28.09 5.38
N ASN A 253 31.38 -27.38 4.33
CA ASN A 253 30.68 -26.22 3.79
C ASN A 253 29.34 -26.56 3.12
N GLU A 254 29.13 -27.83 2.76
CA GLU A 254 27.88 -28.32 2.21
C GLU A 254 26.83 -28.60 3.29
N LEU A 255 27.26 -28.81 4.55
CA LEU A 255 26.36 -29.12 5.65
C LEU A 255 25.76 -27.84 6.25
N ILE A 256 24.44 -27.68 6.15
CA ILE A 256 23.70 -26.53 6.66
C ILE A 256 22.75 -26.92 7.81
N LEU A 257 22.23 -25.91 8.51
CA LEU A 257 21.24 -26.12 9.57
C LEU A 257 19.93 -26.64 8.97
N GLY A 258 19.42 -27.73 9.53
CA GLY A 258 18.22 -28.39 9.03
C GLY A 258 18.49 -29.60 8.12
N ASP A 259 19.75 -29.91 7.80
CA ASP A 259 20.06 -31.08 6.97
C ASP A 259 19.79 -32.38 7.73
N ASP A 260 19.19 -33.32 7.00
CA ASP A 260 19.00 -34.69 7.43
C ASP A 260 20.33 -35.44 7.31
N VAL A 261 20.74 -36.10 8.40
CA VAL A 261 22.00 -36.84 8.45
C VAL A 261 21.83 -38.21 9.07
N ASP A 262 22.66 -39.15 8.64
CA ASP A 262 22.87 -40.42 9.33
C ASP A 262 24.28 -40.53 9.88
N PHE A 263 24.40 -41.09 11.07
CA PHE A 263 25.64 -41.14 11.83
C PHE A 263 25.68 -42.38 12.73
N SER A 264 26.87 -42.74 13.20
CA SER A 264 27.03 -43.75 14.25
C SER A 264 27.36 -43.09 15.59
N VAL A 265 26.95 -43.71 16.70
CA VAL A 265 27.20 -43.20 18.04
C VAL A 265 28.44 -43.89 18.62
N GLN A 266 29.40 -43.11 19.11
CA GLN A 266 30.58 -43.60 19.83
C GLN A 266 30.69 -42.94 21.20
N ILE A 267 31.14 -43.67 22.21
CA ILE A 267 31.41 -43.12 23.54
C ILE A 267 32.86 -42.63 23.59
N ARG A 268 33.09 -41.31 23.72
CA ARG A 268 34.39 -40.69 23.97
C ARG A 268 34.37 -39.98 25.31
N ASN A 269 35.30 -40.33 26.22
CA ASN A 269 35.39 -39.77 27.58
C ASN A 269 34.07 -39.85 28.38
N GLY A 270 33.30 -40.94 28.21
CA GLY A 270 32.03 -41.13 28.88
C GLY A 270 30.86 -40.31 28.31
N LYS A 271 31.04 -39.65 27.15
CA LYS A 271 29.98 -38.95 26.43
C LYS A 271 29.74 -39.58 25.06
N GLU A 272 28.48 -39.70 24.68
CA GLU A 272 28.07 -40.08 23.33
C GLU A 272 28.39 -38.94 22.36
N VAL A 273 29.09 -39.26 21.28
CA VAL A 273 29.41 -38.36 20.17
C VAL A 273 29.02 -39.03 18.86
N ALA A 274 28.56 -38.24 17.90
CA ALA A 274 28.25 -38.70 16.56
C ALA A 274 29.55 -38.77 15.73
N VAL A 275 29.75 -39.89 15.05
CA VAL A 275 30.87 -40.20 14.17
C VAL A 275 30.36 -40.73 12.85
N ASP A 276 31.19 -40.70 11.81
CA ASP A 276 30.85 -41.24 10.48
C ASP A 276 29.56 -40.63 9.88
N ILE A 277 29.49 -39.30 9.88
CA ILE A 277 28.30 -38.54 9.52
C ILE A 277 28.19 -38.42 8.01
N ARG A 278 27.01 -38.73 7.49
CA ARG A 278 26.65 -38.70 6.07
C ARG A 278 25.39 -37.88 5.88
N HIS A 279 25.31 -37.22 4.72
CA HIS A 279 24.15 -36.43 4.33
C HIS A 279 23.05 -37.34 3.76
N LEU A 280 21.81 -37.13 4.19
CA LEU A 280 20.61 -37.79 3.68
C LEU A 280 19.79 -36.83 2.81
N ALA A 281 18.88 -37.38 2.00
CA ALA A 281 17.93 -36.54 1.28
C ALA A 281 17.00 -35.81 2.27
N GLU A 282 16.71 -34.54 2.00
CA GLU A 282 15.78 -33.74 2.81
C GLU A 282 14.41 -34.43 2.95
N GLY A 283 13.88 -34.49 4.17
CA GLY A 283 12.60 -35.12 4.50
C GLY A 283 12.68 -36.61 4.78
N THR A 284 13.88 -37.17 4.88
CA THR A 284 14.09 -38.56 5.35
C THR A 284 13.84 -38.68 6.85
N VAL A 285 14.22 -37.66 7.63
CA VAL A 285 14.11 -37.68 9.09
C VAL A 285 12.83 -36.99 9.54
N ILE A 286 11.91 -37.78 10.09
CA ILE A 286 10.62 -37.30 10.59
C ILE A 286 10.56 -37.52 12.10
N PHE A 287 10.64 -36.43 12.87
CA PHE A 287 10.53 -36.46 14.33
C PHE A 287 9.10 -36.62 14.82
N GLU A 288 8.13 -36.08 14.08
CA GLU A 288 6.76 -35.93 14.53
C GLU A 288 5.77 -36.33 13.44
N ASP A 289 4.68 -36.97 13.86
CA ASP A 289 3.53 -37.25 13.01
C ASP A 289 2.48 -36.15 13.20
N VAL A 290 2.26 -35.35 12.15
CA VAL A 290 1.25 -34.29 12.15
C VAL A 290 -0.09 -34.84 11.67
N SER A 291 -1.15 -34.66 12.45
CA SER A 291 -2.50 -35.08 12.06
C SER A 291 -2.96 -34.35 10.80
N LEU A 292 -3.53 -35.09 9.83
CA LEU A 292 -4.15 -34.48 8.65
C LEU A 292 -5.43 -33.70 8.99
N GLU A 293 -6.14 -34.13 10.03
CA GLU A 293 -7.34 -33.44 10.53
C GLU A 293 -6.93 -32.17 11.29
N THR A 294 -7.55 -31.05 10.94
CA THR A 294 -7.45 -29.80 11.70
C THR A 294 -8.44 -29.82 12.86
N THR A 295 -7.99 -29.35 14.01
CA THR A 295 -8.77 -29.28 15.24
C THR A 295 -9.01 -27.82 15.60
N LYS A 296 -10.22 -27.51 16.09
CA LYS A 296 -10.57 -26.18 16.58
C LYS A 296 -10.45 -26.13 18.10
N GLY A 297 -9.81 -25.09 18.61
CA GLY A 297 -9.64 -24.87 20.04
C GLY A 297 -9.63 -23.40 20.40
N LYS A 298 -9.47 -23.14 21.69
CA LYS A 298 -9.40 -21.81 22.29
C LYS A 298 -8.05 -21.61 22.97
N ILE A 299 -7.39 -20.49 22.70
CA ILE A 299 -6.14 -20.13 23.39
C ILE A 299 -6.44 -19.88 24.86
N GLN A 300 -5.84 -20.67 25.75
CA GLN A 300 -5.96 -20.48 27.20
C GLN A 300 -4.79 -19.67 27.76
N LYS A 301 -3.59 -19.88 27.19
CA LYS A 301 -2.38 -19.17 27.60
C LYS A 301 -1.54 -18.85 26.37
N THR A 302 -1.21 -17.57 26.21
CA THR A 302 -0.36 -17.09 25.13
C THR A 302 1.12 -17.17 25.49
N LEU A 303 1.96 -17.21 24.47
CA LEU A 303 3.41 -17.06 24.59
C LEU A 303 3.69 -15.59 24.94
N LYS A 304 4.36 -15.33 26.08
CA LYS A 304 4.70 -13.95 26.48
C LYS A 304 5.82 -13.44 25.59
N ASN A 305 5.64 -12.25 25.01
CA ASN A 305 6.51 -11.65 23.98
C ASN A 305 8.01 -11.96 24.12
N SER A 306 8.56 -12.44 23.00
CA SER A 306 9.90 -12.96 22.71
C SER A 306 11.05 -11.93 22.79
N HIS A 307 11.02 -11.01 23.75
CA HIS A 307 12.15 -10.07 23.98
C HIS A 307 13.15 -10.53 25.04
N ASN A 308 12.87 -11.60 25.79
CA ASN A 308 13.82 -12.24 26.70
C ASN A 308 14.06 -13.71 26.30
N ARG A 309 14.72 -13.91 25.16
CA ARG A 309 14.97 -15.21 24.48
C ARG A 309 15.89 -16.19 25.22
N ARG A 310 16.19 -16.03 26.50
CA ARG A 310 17.21 -16.87 27.16
C ARG A 310 16.70 -17.93 28.14
N GLN A 311 15.40 -18.04 28.41
CA GLN A 311 14.93 -19.02 29.41
C GLN A 311 13.43 -19.33 29.44
N SER A 312 12.67 -19.07 28.36
CA SER A 312 11.25 -19.48 28.33
C SER A 312 11.13 -20.95 27.92
N ASP A 313 10.32 -21.70 28.65
CA ASP A 313 9.85 -23.05 28.30
C ASP A 313 9.43 -23.08 26.81
N PRO A 314 10.05 -23.94 25.96
CA PRO A 314 9.83 -23.95 24.51
C PRO A 314 8.36 -24.23 24.13
N LEU A 315 7.59 -24.78 25.05
CA LEU A 315 6.18 -25.12 24.89
C LEU A 315 5.31 -24.40 25.93
N ALA A 316 5.54 -23.11 26.18
CA ALA A 316 4.86 -22.35 27.24
C ALA A 316 3.37 -22.02 26.96
N GLY A 317 2.95 -22.06 25.69
CA GLY A 317 1.58 -21.78 25.25
C GLY A 317 0.63 -22.93 25.55
N ARG A 318 -0.67 -22.65 25.69
CA ARG A 318 -1.72 -23.66 25.93
C ARG A 318 -2.97 -23.38 25.11
N ILE A 319 -3.46 -24.41 24.42
CA ILE A 319 -4.71 -24.42 23.67
C ILE A 319 -5.64 -25.45 24.31
N VAL A 320 -6.89 -25.08 24.56
CA VAL A 320 -7.92 -26.02 25.03
C VAL A 320 -8.84 -26.34 23.86
N TYR A 321 -9.05 -27.62 23.57
CA TYR A 321 -9.93 -28.07 22.51
C TYR A 321 -10.87 -29.16 22.99
N GLN A 322 -11.96 -29.37 22.25
CA GLN A 322 -12.92 -30.41 22.56
C GLN A 322 -12.55 -31.70 21.83
N ALA A 323 -12.05 -32.69 22.57
CA ALA A 323 -11.80 -34.04 22.07
C ALA A 323 -13.06 -34.91 22.23
N LYS A 324 -13.01 -36.13 21.65
CA LYS A 324 -14.07 -37.15 21.80
C LYS A 324 -14.28 -37.58 23.27
N THR A 325 -13.26 -37.39 24.11
CA THR A 325 -13.22 -37.81 25.51
C THR A 325 -13.47 -36.67 26.51
N GLY A 326 -13.62 -35.42 26.04
CA GLY A 326 -13.77 -34.23 26.88
C GLY A 326 -12.92 -33.05 26.41
N SER A 327 -12.82 -32.00 27.23
CA SER A 327 -11.94 -30.88 26.95
C SER A 327 -10.50 -31.24 27.31
N VAL A 328 -9.58 -31.09 26.35
CA VAL A 328 -8.16 -31.44 26.48
C VAL A 328 -7.31 -30.19 26.27
N GLU A 329 -6.25 -30.05 27.06
CA GLU A 329 -5.26 -28.98 26.96
C GLU A 329 -4.02 -29.49 26.23
N ILE A 330 -3.59 -28.78 25.20
CA ILE A 330 -2.41 -29.12 24.39
C ILE A 330 -1.41 -27.96 24.40
N PRO A 331 -0.11 -28.24 24.61
CA PRO A 331 0.92 -27.21 24.61
C PRO A 331 1.29 -26.78 23.18
N TYR A 332 1.82 -25.56 23.04
CA TYR A 332 2.39 -25.08 21.79
C TYR A 332 3.54 -24.10 22.04
N GLY A 333 4.45 -24.00 21.08
CA GLY A 333 5.65 -23.15 21.10
C GLY A 333 5.63 -22.01 20.08
N ASP A 334 6.70 -21.21 20.07
CA ASP A 334 6.82 -20.03 19.19
C ASP A 334 6.83 -20.41 17.70
N LYS A 335 7.37 -21.58 17.34
CA LYS A 335 7.46 -22.06 15.95
C LYS A 335 6.16 -22.70 15.43
N ASP A 336 5.15 -22.81 16.30
CA ASP A 336 3.93 -23.58 16.00
C ASP A 336 2.84 -22.74 15.39
N GLN A 337 3.03 -21.42 15.37
CA GLN A 337 2.10 -20.48 14.78
C GLN A 337 2.42 -20.28 13.29
N LYS A 338 1.39 -20.40 12.43
CA LYS A 338 1.56 -20.28 10.98
C LYS A 338 1.85 -18.84 10.51
N GLY A 339 1.60 -17.84 11.35
CA GLY A 339 1.95 -16.45 11.07
C GLY A 339 2.32 -15.71 12.35
N ASP A 340 3.10 -14.64 12.23
CA ASP A 340 3.67 -13.91 13.37
C ASP A 340 2.69 -12.87 13.99
N TYR A 341 1.39 -13.04 13.77
CA TYR A 341 0.37 -12.12 14.29
C TYR A 341 0.08 -12.36 15.77
N THR A 342 -0.37 -11.34 16.48
CA THR A 342 -0.61 -11.47 17.92
C THR A 342 -1.81 -12.38 18.25
N LEU A 343 -1.57 -13.52 18.90
CA LEU A 343 -2.60 -14.33 19.58
C LEU A 343 -2.89 -13.79 20.99
N GLN A 344 -4.14 -13.84 21.41
CA GLN A 344 -4.67 -13.38 22.70
C GLN A 344 -5.40 -14.50 23.42
N CYS A 345 -5.48 -14.39 24.75
CA CYS A 345 -6.24 -15.33 25.56
C CYS A 345 -7.72 -15.26 25.15
N GLY A 346 -8.26 -16.42 24.84
CA GLY A 346 -9.63 -16.61 24.42
C GLY A 346 -9.86 -16.62 22.92
N ASP A 347 -8.83 -16.46 22.10
CA ASP A 347 -8.95 -16.60 20.65
C ASP A 347 -9.36 -18.01 20.24
N LEU A 348 -10.19 -18.10 19.19
CA LEU A 348 -10.47 -19.36 18.52
C LEU A 348 -9.41 -19.60 17.45
N VAL A 349 -8.79 -20.77 17.50
CA VAL A 349 -7.73 -21.16 16.58
C VAL A 349 -8.01 -22.52 15.97
N GLU A 350 -7.54 -22.69 14.76
CA GLU A 350 -7.44 -23.97 14.07
C GLU A 350 -5.98 -24.42 14.10
N PHE A 351 -5.72 -25.68 14.42
CA PHE A 351 -4.37 -26.23 14.54
C PHE A 351 -4.35 -27.73 14.22
N ASN A 352 -3.18 -28.28 13.94
CA ASN A 352 -2.96 -29.72 13.81
C ASN A 352 -2.30 -30.27 15.08
N ILE A 353 -2.56 -31.53 15.41
CA ILE A 353 -1.91 -32.20 16.53
C ILE A 353 -0.67 -32.90 15.98
N ALA A 354 0.51 -32.44 16.39
CA ALA A 354 1.76 -33.13 16.13
C ALA A 354 2.07 -34.05 17.31
N THR A 355 2.41 -35.31 17.01
CA THR A 355 2.83 -36.30 18.01
C THR A 355 4.28 -36.66 17.77
N ASP A 356 5.17 -36.38 18.72
CA ASP A 356 6.57 -36.77 18.63
C ASP A 356 6.68 -38.31 18.71
N ARG A 357 7.42 -38.90 17.77
CA ARG A 357 7.56 -40.35 17.65
C ARG A 357 8.36 -40.95 18.81
N ARG A 358 9.22 -40.15 19.46
CA ARG A 358 10.20 -40.55 20.47
C ARG A 358 9.58 -40.67 21.86
N ASP A 359 8.90 -39.62 22.32
CA ASP A 359 8.32 -39.54 23.67
C ASP A 359 6.79 -39.59 23.71
N LYS A 360 6.14 -39.62 22.53
CA LYS A 360 4.68 -39.59 22.35
C LYS A 360 4.03 -38.31 22.88
N LEU A 361 4.81 -37.24 23.09
CA LEU A 361 4.29 -35.95 23.48
C LEU A 361 3.48 -35.34 22.32
N GLN A 362 2.30 -34.83 22.65
CA GLN A 362 1.44 -34.14 21.70
C GLN A 362 1.54 -32.63 21.89
N ARG A 363 1.61 -31.90 20.78
CA ARG A 363 1.62 -30.44 20.75
C ARG A 363 0.78 -29.90 19.59
N GLY A 364 0.26 -28.68 19.76
CA GLY A 364 -0.47 -27.99 18.70
C GLY A 364 0.52 -27.33 17.75
N THR A 365 0.41 -27.60 16.45
CA THR A 365 1.20 -26.97 15.38
C THR A 365 0.30 -26.39 14.28
N ASN A 366 0.86 -25.64 13.34
CA ASN A 366 0.13 -24.96 12.26
C ASN A 366 -1.02 -24.09 12.78
N ILE A 367 -0.82 -23.41 13.90
CA ILE A 367 -1.86 -22.66 14.60
C ILE A 367 -2.25 -21.45 13.76
N ARG A 368 -3.55 -21.35 13.45
CA ARG A 368 -4.16 -20.28 12.67
C ARG A 368 -5.31 -19.64 13.44
N LEU A 369 -5.34 -18.30 13.49
CA LEU A 369 -6.46 -17.56 14.06
C LEU A 369 -7.71 -17.68 13.17
N LEU A 370 -8.85 -18.02 13.77
CA LEU A 370 -10.15 -18.06 13.09
C LEU A 370 -10.85 -16.70 13.15
N GLU A 371 -11.49 -16.29 12.06
CA GLU A 371 -12.25 -15.02 12.00
C GLU A 371 -13.46 -14.98 12.94
N GLU A 372 -13.99 -16.15 13.29
CA GLU A 372 -15.08 -16.31 14.27
C GLU A 372 -14.69 -15.73 15.64
N THR A 373 -13.38 -15.70 15.95
CA THR A 373 -12.83 -15.07 17.16
C THR A 373 -13.35 -13.65 17.35
N PHE A 374 -13.35 -12.84 16.29
CA PHE A 374 -13.72 -11.43 16.37
C PHE A 374 -15.16 -11.23 16.81
N LYS A 375 -16.04 -12.17 16.44
CA LYS A 375 -17.46 -12.16 16.81
C LYS A 375 -17.67 -12.67 18.24
N VAL A 376 -17.01 -13.78 18.60
CA VAL A 376 -17.17 -14.43 19.92
C VAL A 376 -16.58 -13.59 21.04
N ASN A 377 -15.42 -12.98 20.81
CA ASN A 377 -14.73 -12.16 21.82
C ASN A 377 -15.23 -10.72 21.87
N ALA A 378 -16.20 -10.35 21.02
CA ALA A 378 -16.67 -8.98 20.85
C ALA A 378 -15.51 -7.97 20.69
N GLU A 379 -14.48 -8.38 19.93
CA GLU A 379 -13.27 -7.60 19.73
C GLU A 379 -13.59 -6.33 18.91
N LYS A 380 -13.16 -5.17 19.40
CA LYS A 380 -13.41 -3.90 18.71
C LYS A 380 -12.48 -3.75 17.51
N ARG A 381 -13.00 -4.13 16.33
CA ARG A 381 -12.36 -3.96 15.03
C ARG A 381 -12.55 -2.53 14.51
N GLU A 382 -11.47 -1.91 14.07
CA GLU A 382 -11.44 -0.59 13.47
C GLU A 382 -11.03 -0.66 12.01
N TYR A 383 -11.46 0.33 11.24
CA TYR A 383 -11.23 0.43 9.82
C TYR A 383 -10.24 1.54 9.51
N GLY A 384 -9.41 1.35 8.48
CA GLY A 384 -8.52 2.40 8.00
C GLY A 384 -7.83 2.06 6.69
N VAL A 385 -7.17 3.06 6.12
CA VAL A 385 -6.43 2.93 4.86
C VAL A 385 -4.95 3.07 5.10
N VAL A 386 -4.16 2.19 4.47
CA VAL A 386 -2.70 2.23 4.54
C VAL A 386 -2.18 3.47 3.82
N VAL A 387 -1.55 4.39 4.56
CA VAL A 387 -1.04 5.67 4.02
C VAL A 387 0.46 5.72 3.88
N THR A 388 1.18 4.88 4.61
CA THR A 388 2.65 4.86 4.57
C THR A 388 3.12 3.43 4.79
N LEU A 389 4.02 2.97 3.92
CA LEU A 389 4.71 1.69 4.03
C LEU A 389 6.21 1.97 4.07
N LYS A 390 6.90 1.27 4.96
CA LYS A 390 8.35 1.27 5.11
C LYS A 390 8.82 -0.18 5.23
N GLU A 391 10.13 -0.38 5.27
CA GLU A 391 10.72 -1.71 5.43
C GLU A 391 10.33 -2.32 6.79
N GLY A 392 9.52 -3.39 6.77
CA GLY A 392 9.05 -4.12 7.96
C GLY A 392 7.82 -3.55 8.69
N TYR A 393 7.39 -2.32 8.39
CA TYR A 393 6.28 -1.68 9.11
C TYR A 393 5.54 -0.63 8.28
N GLY A 394 4.36 -0.21 8.76
CA GLY A 394 3.55 0.81 8.09
C GLY A 394 2.71 1.67 9.05
N PHE A 395 1.97 2.59 8.45
CA PHE A 395 1.00 3.44 9.14
C PHE A 395 -0.36 3.39 8.45
N ILE A 396 -1.39 3.11 9.24
CA ILE A 396 -2.80 3.11 8.82
C ILE A 396 -3.44 4.41 9.27
N LYS A 397 -4.13 5.08 8.35
CA LYS A 397 -5.02 6.20 8.66
C LYS A 397 -6.39 5.64 9.02
N CYS A 398 -6.73 5.69 10.31
CA CYS A 398 -8.02 5.25 10.82
C CYS A 398 -9.18 6.06 10.23
N ALA A 399 -10.31 5.39 10.05
CA ALA A 399 -11.60 6.03 9.76
C ALA A 399 -12.20 6.65 11.03
N ASP A 400 -12.01 6.00 12.18
CA ASP A 400 -12.64 6.38 13.45
C ASP A 400 -11.71 7.16 14.39
N ARG A 401 -10.45 7.43 13.99
CA ARG A 401 -9.46 8.14 14.83
C ARG A 401 -8.67 9.19 14.09
N ASP A 402 -8.23 10.20 14.84
CA ASP A 402 -7.42 11.30 14.32
C ASP A 402 -5.94 10.91 14.13
N ALA A 403 -5.42 10.03 15.00
CA ALA A 403 -4.06 9.52 14.94
C ALA A 403 -3.86 8.44 13.86
N ARG A 404 -2.65 8.36 13.32
CA ARG A 404 -2.22 7.24 12.46
C ARG A 404 -1.76 6.09 13.34
N MET A 405 -2.22 4.88 13.04
CA MET A 405 -1.82 3.68 13.76
C MET A 405 -0.60 3.05 13.13
N PHE A 406 0.43 2.85 13.94
CA PHE A 406 1.60 2.08 13.56
C PHE A 406 1.24 0.59 13.52
N PHE A 407 1.79 -0.14 12.56
CA PHE A 407 1.67 -1.59 12.50
C PHE A 407 2.94 -2.24 11.96
N HIS A 408 3.21 -3.48 12.37
CA HIS A 408 4.32 -4.29 11.87
C HIS A 408 3.79 -5.31 10.84
N PHE A 409 4.60 -5.69 9.84
CA PHE A 409 4.15 -6.66 8.81
C PHE A 409 3.88 -8.07 9.36
N SER A 410 4.40 -8.39 10.54
CA SER A 410 4.07 -9.63 11.26
C SER A 410 2.58 -9.73 11.63
N GLU A 411 1.90 -8.59 11.81
CA GLU A 411 0.52 -8.55 12.29
C GLU A 411 -0.53 -8.83 11.22
N ARG A 412 -0.12 -9.16 9.98
CA ARG A 412 -1.04 -9.55 8.91
C ARG A 412 -1.65 -10.93 9.19
N LEU A 413 -2.97 -11.04 9.10
CA LEU A 413 -3.67 -12.32 9.29
C LEU A 413 -3.54 -13.26 8.08
N ASP A 414 -3.33 -12.68 6.90
CA ASP A 414 -3.10 -13.41 5.66
C ASP A 414 -1.63 -13.29 5.25
N PRO A 415 -0.82 -14.35 5.38
CA PRO A 415 0.60 -14.34 5.01
C PRO A 415 0.81 -14.18 3.50
N ASP A 416 -0.14 -14.67 2.69
CA ASP A 416 -0.05 -14.74 1.24
C ASP A 416 -0.44 -13.41 0.57
N SER A 417 -1.09 -12.51 1.32
CA SER A 417 -1.44 -11.18 0.84
C SER A 417 -0.34 -10.15 1.12
N GLU A 418 0.06 -9.43 0.07
CA GLU A 418 0.91 -8.25 0.18
C GLU A 418 0.06 -6.99 0.43
N ILE A 419 0.41 -6.26 1.48
CA ILE A 419 -0.24 -5.00 1.82
C ILE A 419 0.38 -3.87 0.98
N ASN A 420 -0.45 -3.18 0.20
CA ASN A 420 -0.06 -2.05 -0.63
C ASN A 420 -0.55 -0.70 -0.07
N LEU A 421 0.03 0.39 -0.58
CA LEU A 421 -0.48 1.73 -0.30
C LEU A 421 -1.92 1.87 -0.82
N GLN A 422 -2.76 2.58 -0.08
CA GLN A 422 -4.20 2.76 -0.34
C GLN A 422 -5.06 1.51 -0.10
N ASP A 423 -4.50 0.43 0.42
CA ASP A 423 -5.32 -0.72 0.79
C ASP A 423 -6.19 -0.41 2.00
N GLU A 424 -7.43 -0.87 1.91
CA GLU A 424 -8.40 -0.81 2.99
C GLU A 424 -8.15 -1.98 3.94
N THR A 425 -8.12 -1.68 5.24
CA THR A 425 -7.75 -2.63 6.27
C THR A 425 -8.71 -2.58 7.44
N GLU A 426 -8.93 -3.74 8.03
CA GLU A 426 -9.59 -3.93 9.31
C GLU A 426 -8.54 -4.45 10.31
N PHE A 427 -8.48 -3.85 11.49
CA PHE A 427 -7.46 -4.16 12.49
C PHE A 427 -8.01 -3.93 13.90
N THR A 428 -7.26 -4.41 14.89
CA THR A 428 -7.55 -4.16 16.31
C THR A 428 -6.47 -3.28 16.88
N VAL A 429 -6.85 -2.33 17.74
CA VAL A 429 -5.87 -1.43 18.37
C VAL A 429 -5.66 -1.82 19.82
N ILE A 430 -4.40 -2.04 20.16
CA ILE A 430 -3.94 -2.32 21.52
C ILE A 430 -2.91 -1.28 21.96
N GLN A 431 -2.68 -1.19 23.27
CA GLN A 431 -1.52 -0.47 23.79
C GLN A 431 -0.26 -1.31 23.52
N ASP A 432 0.79 -0.65 23.04
CA ASP A 432 2.06 -1.30 22.73
C ASP A 432 2.63 -1.96 24.00
N PRO A 433 2.86 -3.29 24.01
CA PRO A 433 3.42 -3.99 25.16
C PRO A 433 4.79 -3.46 25.60
N SER A 434 5.56 -2.87 24.67
CA SER A 434 6.87 -2.26 24.95
C SER A 434 6.75 -0.82 25.44
N SER A 435 5.64 -0.14 25.13
CA SER A 435 5.42 1.28 25.40
C SER A 435 3.94 1.57 25.69
N PRO A 436 3.49 1.55 26.96
CA PRO A 436 2.07 1.68 27.31
C PRO A 436 1.41 2.99 26.85
N SER A 437 2.21 4.03 26.53
CA SER A 437 1.73 5.31 26.02
C SER A 437 1.43 5.30 24.52
N ARG A 438 1.83 4.26 23.78
CA ARG A 438 1.64 4.13 22.34
C ARG A 438 0.55 3.12 22.03
N HIS A 439 -0.22 3.40 20.99
CA HIS A 439 -1.22 2.49 20.47
C HIS A 439 -0.75 1.95 19.12
N ILE A 440 -0.90 0.65 18.90
CA ILE A 440 -0.50 -0.06 17.69
C ILE A 440 -1.67 -0.86 17.13
N ALA A 441 -1.67 -1.05 15.82
CA ALA A 441 -2.62 -1.92 15.13
C ALA A 441 -2.05 -3.33 14.99
N ILE A 442 -2.85 -4.32 15.40
CA ILE A 442 -2.57 -5.75 15.33
C ILE A 442 -3.67 -6.47 14.54
N ARG A 443 -3.42 -7.73 14.13
CA ARG A 443 -4.41 -8.60 13.45
C ARG A 443 -5.03 -7.93 12.22
N ILE A 444 -4.17 -7.47 11.33
CA ILE A 444 -4.54 -6.69 10.16
C ILE A 444 -5.09 -7.62 9.10
N LYS A 445 -6.30 -7.32 8.66
CA LYS A 445 -7.01 -7.97 7.56
C LYS A 445 -7.19 -6.97 6.43
N GLN A 446 -6.84 -7.36 5.22
CA GLN A 446 -7.11 -6.56 4.02
C GLN A 446 -8.59 -6.68 3.64
N LEU A 447 -9.19 -5.57 3.22
CA LEU A 447 -10.56 -5.49 2.75
C LEU A 447 -10.62 -5.17 1.26
N PRO A 448 -11.69 -5.57 0.56
CA PRO A 448 -11.95 -5.14 -0.82
C PRO A 448 -12.01 -3.61 -0.91
N LYS A 449 -11.52 -3.04 -2.02
CA LYS A 449 -11.56 -1.59 -2.26
C LYS A 449 -13.01 -1.08 -2.28
N GLY A 450 -13.28 0.02 -1.59
CA GLY A 450 -14.60 0.66 -1.48
C GLY A 450 -15.45 0.20 -0.29
N THR A 451 -14.89 -0.59 0.63
CA THR A 451 -15.57 -1.06 1.86
C THR A 451 -15.58 0.03 2.94
N ILE A 452 -14.53 0.84 3.03
CA ILE A 452 -14.34 1.85 4.08
C ILE A 452 -14.90 3.20 3.63
N SER A 453 -15.96 3.67 4.30
CA SER A 453 -16.43 5.05 4.20
C SER A 453 -15.96 5.88 5.40
N PHE A 454 -15.13 6.89 5.11
CA PHE A 454 -14.65 7.89 6.09
C PHE A 454 -15.73 8.91 6.51
N GLU A 455 -16.78 9.00 5.71
CA GLU A 455 -17.89 9.93 5.84
C GLU A 455 -19.21 9.14 5.92
N SER A 456 -20.08 9.54 6.83
CA SER A 456 -21.48 9.09 6.86
C SER A 456 -22.37 10.22 6.39
N VAL A 457 -23.00 10.05 5.22
CA VAL A 457 -23.95 11.02 4.67
C VAL A 457 -25.35 10.70 5.19
N SER A 458 -26.04 11.69 5.74
CA SER A 458 -27.43 11.57 6.18
C SER A 458 -28.32 11.20 4.99
N LYS A 459 -29.30 10.32 5.22
CA LYS A 459 -30.34 10.03 4.22
C LYS A 459 -31.35 11.17 4.09
N ASP A 460 -31.45 12.01 5.13
CA ASP A 460 -32.38 13.12 5.18
C ASP A 460 -31.86 14.32 4.38
N LYS A 461 -32.78 14.93 3.64
CA LYS A 461 -32.57 16.17 2.89
C LYS A 461 -32.86 17.36 3.78
N TYR A 462 -31.95 18.31 3.81
CA TYR A 462 -32.09 19.57 4.54
C TYR A 462 -32.22 20.72 3.55
N ILE A 463 -33.03 21.72 3.92
CA ILE A 463 -33.20 22.94 3.15
C ILE A 463 -32.64 24.09 3.97
N GLY A 464 -31.77 24.89 3.35
CA GLY A 464 -31.16 26.05 3.99
C GLY A 464 -30.98 27.22 3.03
N VAL A 465 -30.48 28.32 3.57
CA VAL A 465 -30.15 29.56 2.85
C VAL A 465 -28.65 29.80 2.94
N VAL A 466 -28.02 30.14 1.83
CA VAL A 466 -26.58 30.44 1.80
C VAL A 466 -26.31 31.78 2.50
N GLU A 467 -25.56 31.76 3.60
CA GLU A 467 -25.15 32.95 4.35
C GLU A 467 -23.72 33.41 4.01
N LYS A 468 -22.85 32.50 3.55
CA LYS A 468 -21.50 32.85 3.07
C LYS A 468 -21.15 32.01 1.85
N GLU A 469 -20.65 32.65 0.81
CA GLU A 469 -20.12 31.97 -0.38
C GLU A 469 -18.66 31.53 -0.14
N PRO A 470 -18.24 30.36 -0.64
CA PRO A 470 -16.83 29.96 -0.60
C PRO A 470 -16.00 30.85 -1.53
N ALA A 471 -14.80 31.25 -1.09
CA ALA A 471 -13.91 32.06 -1.92
C ALA A 471 -13.51 31.33 -3.21
N THR A 472 -13.72 31.97 -4.37
CA THR A 472 -13.43 31.42 -5.70
C THR A 472 -12.03 31.75 -6.22
N HIS A 473 -11.32 32.68 -5.57
CA HIS A 473 -10.00 33.16 -6.00
C HIS A 473 -8.87 32.64 -5.11
N LYS A 474 -7.92 31.90 -5.72
CA LYS A 474 -6.56 31.72 -5.21
C LYS A 474 -5.82 33.07 -5.31
N SER A 475 -6.01 33.97 -4.35
CA SER A 475 -5.11 35.12 -4.18
C SER A 475 -3.96 34.71 -3.25
N PRO A 476 -2.69 34.77 -3.67
CA PRO A 476 -1.55 34.44 -2.82
C PRO A 476 -1.23 35.65 -1.93
N SER A 477 -2.08 35.94 -0.96
CA SER A 477 -1.79 36.90 0.12
C SER A 477 -1.57 36.12 1.41
N LYS A 478 -0.31 36.10 1.85
CA LYS A 478 0.13 35.49 3.11
C LYS A 478 -0.68 36.11 4.27
N ASN A 479 -1.23 35.24 5.12
CA ASN A 479 -2.00 35.52 6.34
C ASN A 479 -3.50 35.82 6.19
N LYS A 480 -4.28 34.80 5.83
CA LYS A 480 -5.69 34.70 6.27
C LYS A 480 -6.00 33.26 6.69
N GLU A 481 -6.62 33.12 7.85
CA GLU A 481 -6.98 31.86 8.50
C GLU A 481 -7.77 30.94 7.57
N ALA A 482 -7.68 29.62 7.79
CA ALA A 482 -8.33 28.56 7.01
C ALA A 482 -9.87 28.67 6.88
N ASN A 483 -10.48 29.67 7.50
CA ASN A 483 -11.92 29.89 7.62
C ASN A 483 -12.57 30.59 6.39
N ASP A 484 -11.76 31.07 5.44
CA ASP A 484 -12.25 31.71 4.19
C ASP A 484 -12.40 30.75 3.00
N LEU A 485 -12.04 29.47 3.17
CA LEU A 485 -12.17 28.42 2.14
C LEU A 485 -13.55 27.73 2.11
N PHE A 486 -14.38 27.98 3.12
CA PHE A 486 -15.66 27.31 3.32
C PHE A 486 -16.82 28.30 3.17
N GLY A 487 -17.87 27.88 2.47
CA GLY A 487 -19.16 28.56 2.48
C GLY A 487 -19.97 28.17 3.72
N LEU A 488 -20.98 28.97 4.07
CA LEU A 488 -21.91 28.70 5.18
C LEU A 488 -23.34 28.65 4.66
N ILE A 489 -24.06 27.61 5.06
CA ILE A 489 -25.50 27.48 4.86
C ILE A 489 -26.16 27.54 6.23
N SER A 490 -27.17 28.38 6.39
CA SER A 490 -28.03 28.33 7.56
C SER A 490 -29.30 27.55 7.25
N TYR A 491 -29.65 26.62 8.13
CA TYR A 491 -30.82 25.77 8.00
C TYR A 491 -31.54 25.66 9.35
N GLU A 492 -32.83 25.36 9.31
CA GLU A 492 -33.64 25.17 10.52
C GLU A 492 -33.79 23.68 10.81
N HIS A 493 -33.49 23.27 12.03
CA HIS A 493 -33.69 21.90 12.50
C HIS A 493 -34.31 21.93 13.89
N ASN A 494 -35.45 21.27 14.07
CA ASN A 494 -36.22 21.21 15.32
C ASN A 494 -36.53 22.60 15.92
N GLY A 495 -36.91 23.56 15.07
CA GLY A 495 -37.26 24.93 15.49
C GLY A 495 -36.06 25.80 15.89
N THR A 496 -34.83 25.33 15.70
CA THR A 496 -33.60 26.09 15.99
C THR A 496 -32.80 26.33 14.71
N LYS A 497 -32.38 27.58 14.49
CA LYS A 497 -31.52 27.97 13.36
C LYS A 497 -30.09 27.48 13.62
N GLN A 498 -29.58 26.63 12.73
CA GLN A 498 -28.22 26.10 12.76
C GLN A 498 -27.45 26.55 11.51
N THR A 499 -26.13 26.44 11.55
CA THR A 499 -25.23 26.76 10.43
C THR A 499 -24.31 25.59 10.15
N ILE A 500 -24.10 25.28 8.87
CA ILE A 500 -23.23 24.20 8.42
C ILE A 500 -22.28 24.72 7.33
N SER A 501 -21.03 24.28 7.38
CA SER A 501 -20.02 24.64 6.39
C SER A 501 -20.10 23.76 5.14
N TYR A 502 -19.76 24.32 3.98
CA TYR A 502 -19.67 23.57 2.74
C TYR A 502 -18.46 23.98 1.88
N LEU A 503 -18.08 23.08 0.98
CA LEU A 503 -16.98 23.28 0.05
C LEU A 503 -17.50 23.38 -1.39
N LEU A 504 -16.74 24.03 -2.27
CA LEU A 504 -17.08 24.14 -3.69
C LEU A 504 -17.20 22.74 -4.36
N LYS A 505 -16.40 21.77 -3.92
CA LYS A 505 -16.46 20.37 -4.39
C LYS A 505 -17.75 19.63 -3.99
N SER A 506 -18.48 20.16 -3.02
CA SER A 506 -19.73 19.57 -2.51
C SER A 506 -20.97 19.97 -3.32
N ILE A 507 -20.79 20.80 -4.36
CA ILE A 507 -21.86 21.30 -5.23
C ILE A 507 -22.12 20.27 -6.35
N THR A 508 -23.38 19.86 -6.48
CA THR A 508 -23.77 18.82 -7.45
C THR A 508 -23.81 19.35 -8.88
N ASP A 509 -24.27 20.59 -9.06
CA ASP A 509 -24.38 21.25 -10.36
C ASP A 509 -23.38 22.41 -10.45
N MET A 510 -22.22 22.14 -11.05
CA MET A 510 -21.16 23.13 -11.26
C MET A 510 -21.58 24.28 -12.17
N ARG A 511 -22.67 24.16 -12.95
CA ARG A 511 -23.21 25.28 -13.73
C ARG A 511 -24.07 26.22 -12.89
N ASN A 512 -24.62 25.73 -11.77
CA ASN A 512 -25.47 26.50 -10.86
C ASN A 512 -24.86 26.61 -9.47
N ILE A 513 -23.77 27.38 -9.37
CA ILE A 513 -23.13 27.67 -8.09
C ILE A 513 -24.12 28.45 -7.18
N PRO A 514 -24.36 27.98 -5.93
CA PRO A 514 -25.19 28.69 -4.97
C PRO A 514 -24.64 30.07 -4.62
N LYS A 515 -25.48 31.10 -4.66
CA LYS A 515 -25.14 32.48 -4.28
C LYS A 515 -25.74 32.85 -2.93
N TYR A 516 -25.23 33.92 -2.33
CA TYR A 516 -25.74 34.48 -1.09
C TYR A 516 -27.25 34.72 -1.16
N GLY A 517 -27.99 34.16 -0.20
CA GLY A 517 -29.44 34.23 -0.13
C GLY A 517 -30.18 33.18 -0.97
N ASP A 518 -29.51 32.37 -1.80
CA ASP A 518 -30.16 31.27 -2.52
C ASP A 518 -30.66 30.21 -1.54
N LYS A 519 -31.85 29.65 -1.80
CA LYS A 519 -32.32 28.46 -1.08
C LYS A 519 -31.71 27.22 -1.72
N VAL A 520 -31.10 26.38 -0.89
CA VAL A 520 -30.39 25.18 -1.31
C VAL A 520 -30.91 23.94 -0.57
N GLU A 521 -30.98 22.83 -1.30
CA GLU A 521 -31.13 21.47 -0.75
C GLU A 521 -29.73 20.87 -0.56
N PHE A 522 -29.50 20.20 0.56
CA PHE A 522 -28.23 19.51 0.86
C PHE A 522 -28.43 18.31 1.80
N HIS A 523 -27.42 17.43 1.87
CA HIS A 523 -27.34 16.38 2.88
C HIS A 523 -26.21 16.71 3.87
N ILE A 524 -26.31 16.21 5.10
CA ILE A 524 -25.26 16.41 6.11
C ILE A 524 -24.31 15.22 6.05
N SER A 525 -23.05 15.47 5.71
CA SER A 525 -21.96 14.50 5.85
C SER A 525 -21.30 14.70 7.22
N GLU A 526 -21.29 13.66 8.03
CA GLU A 526 -20.52 13.61 9.27
C GLU A 526 -19.24 12.79 9.05
N VAL A 527 -18.10 13.43 9.29
CA VAL A 527 -16.80 12.78 9.26
C VAL A 527 -16.65 11.99 10.56
N LYS A 528 -16.61 10.65 10.47
CA LYS A 528 -16.58 9.75 11.65
C LYS A 528 -15.40 10.05 12.59
N ARG A 529 -14.27 10.50 12.04
CA ARG A 529 -13.02 10.80 12.75
C ARG A 529 -13.10 11.94 13.77
N ASN A 530 -13.86 12.99 13.50
CA ASN A 530 -13.88 14.20 14.34
C ASN A 530 -15.30 14.72 14.61
N SER A 531 -16.32 13.95 14.22
CA SER A 531 -17.73 14.36 14.24
C SER A 531 -17.99 15.71 13.58
N SER A 532 -17.12 16.13 12.66
CA SER A 532 -17.29 17.37 11.92
C SER A 532 -18.38 17.17 10.88
N ARG A 533 -19.35 18.08 10.89
CA ARG A 533 -20.49 18.07 9.98
C ARG A 533 -20.26 19.07 8.86
N THR A 534 -20.41 18.60 7.63
CA THR A 534 -20.29 19.42 6.42
C THR A 534 -21.47 19.15 5.50
N ALA A 535 -21.90 20.15 4.74
CA ALA A 535 -22.96 19.96 3.76
C ALA A 535 -22.38 19.39 2.44
N VAL A 536 -23.02 18.33 1.95
CA VAL A 536 -22.69 17.63 0.70
C VAL A 536 -23.91 17.49 -0.20
N ASN A 537 -23.69 17.24 -1.50
CA ASN A 537 -24.75 17.14 -2.52
C ASN A 537 -25.65 18.39 -2.57
N ILE A 538 -25.02 19.56 -2.59
CA ILE A 538 -25.73 20.84 -2.56
C ILE A 538 -26.35 21.11 -3.93
N ARG A 539 -27.63 21.51 -3.93
CA ARG A 539 -28.41 21.86 -5.12
C ARG A 539 -29.22 23.13 -4.86
N VAL A 540 -29.18 24.07 -5.80
CA VAL A 540 -29.99 25.31 -5.72
C VAL A 540 -31.46 24.97 -6.02
N LEU A 541 -32.37 25.30 -5.09
CA LEU A 541 -33.81 25.13 -5.25
C LEU A 541 -34.47 26.39 -5.82
N SER A 542 -34.14 27.56 -5.28
CA SER A 542 -34.64 28.84 -5.76
C SER A 542 -33.58 29.92 -5.65
N ARG A 543 -33.38 30.66 -6.73
CA ARG A 543 -32.52 31.85 -6.75
C ARG A 543 -33.18 32.97 -5.94
N ASN A 544 -32.38 33.72 -5.19
CA ASN A 544 -32.84 34.94 -4.53
C ASN A 544 -33.16 36.00 -5.60
N SER A 545 -34.39 36.03 -6.13
CA SER A 545 -34.84 37.04 -7.07
C SER A 545 -35.22 38.32 -6.31
N THR A 546 -34.24 39.10 -5.90
CA THR A 546 -34.50 40.51 -5.59
C THR A 546 -34.96 41.19 -6.89
N PRO A 547 -36.13 41.86 -6.91
CA PRO A 547 -36.65 42.46 -8.14
C PRO A 547 -35.67 43.51 -8.63
N ARG A 548 -35.36 43.47 -9.93
CA ARG A 548 -34.58 44.51 -10.60
C ARG A 548 -35.36 45.82 -10.57
N GLN A 549 -34.69 46.89 -10.20
CA GLN A 549 -35.22 48.25 -10.17
C GLN A 549 -34.53 49.09 -11.24
N GLN A 550 -35.18 50.18 -11.63
CA GLN A 550 -34.69 51.10 -12.63
C GLN A 550 -34.49 52.48 -12.02
N GLY A 551 -33.56 53.24 -12.58
CA GLY A 551 -33.23 54.58 -12.13
C GLY A 551 -32.32 55.31 -13.11
N PHE A 552 -31.78 56.44 -12.65
CA PHE A 552 -30.96 57.35 -13.42
C PHE A 552 -29.65 57.63 -12.69
N ILE A 553 -28.52 57.71 -13.41
CA ILE A 553 -27.25 58.11 -12.80
C ILE A 553 -27.37 59.57 -12.31
N ALA A 554 -27.31 59.79 -11.00
CA ALA A 554 -27.46 61.11 -10.40
C ALA A 554 -26.11 61.80 -10.13
N THR A 555 -25.09 61.03 -9.77
CA THR A 555 -23.77 61.56 -9.44
C THR A 555 -22.70 60.53 -9.75
N LEU A 556 -21.61 60.97 -10.35
CA LEU A 556 -20.41 60.18 -10.63
C LEU A 556 -19.21 60.84 -9.93
N LYS A 557 -18.47 60.07 -9.15
CA LYS A 557 -17.21 60.45 -8.49
C LYS A 557 -16.11 59.47 -8.90
N ASP A 558 -14.90 59.60 -8.37
CA ASP A 558 -13.75 58.83 -8.85
C ASP A 558 -13.94 57.29 -8.82
N ASN A 559 -14.56 56.76 -7.76
CA ASN A 559 -14.70 55.31 -7.56
C ASN A 559 -16.13 54.82 -7.29
N PHE A 560 -17.08 55.75 -7.19
CA PHE A 560 -18.45 55.47 -6.77
C PHE A 560 -19.42 56.50 -7.33
N GLY A 561 -20.70 56.17 -7.29
CA GLY A 561 -21.75 57.07 -7.71
C GLY A 561 -23.04 56.88 -6.94
N PHE A 562 -24.04 57.65 -7.34
CA PHE A 562 -25.40 57.59 -6.83
C PHE A 562 -26.39 57.44 -7.98
N ILE A 563 -27.38 56.56 -7.80
CA ILE A 563 -28.48 56.34 -8.73
C ILE A 563 -29.74 56.94 -8.12
N GLU A 564 -30.36 57.90 -8.81
CA GLU A 564 -31.71 58.37 -8.53
C GLU A 564 -32.72 57.28 -8.92
N ASN A 565 -33.65 56.94 -8.03
CA ASN A 565 -34.67 55.95 -8.34
C ASN A 565 -35.70 56.48 -9.36
N ALA A 566 -36.48 55.59 -9.97
CA ALA A 566 -37.53 55.96 -10.93
C ALA A 566 -38.62 56.89 -10.35
N GLU A 567 -38.80 56.93 -9.03
CA GLU A 567 -39.76 57.82 -8.37
C GLU A 567 -39.19 59.22 -8.07
N HIS A 568 -37.91 59.44 -8.37
CA HIS A 568 -37.19 60.70 -8.17
C HIS A 568 -37.16 61.21 -6.73
N ASP A 569 -37.32 60.33 -5.72
CA ASP A 569 -37.45 60.73 -4.31
C ASP A 569 -36.18 60.48 -3.49
N ARG A 570 -35.32 59.56 -3.93
CA ARG A 570 -34.14 59.08 -3.19
C ARG A 570 -33.00 58.69 -4.12
N GLU A 571 -31.79 58.71 -3.55
CA GLU A 571 -30.57 58.25 -4.20
C GLU A 571 -30.05 56.96 -3.55
N ILE A 572 -29.45 56.10 -4.37
CA ILE A 572 -28.92 54.80 -3.98
C ILE A 572 -27.43 54.78 -4.30
N PHE A 573 -26.61 54.47 -3.30
CA PHE A 573 -25.17 54.38 -3.44
C PHE A 573 -24.76 53.16 -4.28
N PHE A 574 -23.77 53.33 -5.15
CA PHE A 574 -23.09 52.23 -5.82
C PHE A 574 -21.59 52.44 -5.95
N HIS A 575 -20.85 51.34 -6.04
CA HIS A 575 -19.42 51.32 -6.33
C HIS A 575 -19.20 50.95 -7.80
N TYR A 576 -18.16 51.46 -8.45
CA TYR A 576 -17.88 51.14 -9.86
C TYR A 576 -17.65 49.66 -10.13
N SER A 577 -17.19 48.90 -9.13
CA SER A 577 -17.10 47.43 -9.23
C SER A 577 -18.45 46.71 -9.36
N ALA A 578 -19.57 47.41 -9.15
CA ALA A 578 -20.91 46.87 -9.26
C ALA A 578 -21.54 47.12 -10.64
N VAL A 579 -20.86 47.84 -11.53
CA VAL A 579 -21.30 48.14 -12.90
C VAL A 579 -20.90 46.99 -13.83
N GLU A 580 -21.85 46.50 -14.62
CA GLU A 580 -21.60 45.56 -15.70
C GLU A 580 -21.10 46.31 -16.93
N GLY A 581 -19.79 46.22 -17.21
CA GLY A 581 -19.14 46.89 -18.33
C GLY A 581 -18.05 47.86 -17.88
N ASP A 582 -17.71 48.83 -18.72
CA ASP A 582 -16.77 49.89 -18.38
C ASP A 582 -17.50 51.03 -17.63
N PRO A 583 -17.15 51.33 -16.37
CA PRO A 583 -17.71 52.47 -15.64
C PRO A 583 -17.52 53.82 -16.35
N CYS A 584 -16.53 53.93 -17.25
CA CYS A 584 -16.31 55.14 -18.06
C CYS A 584 -17.41 55.39 -19.10
N ASP A 585 -18.24 54.40 -19.41
CA ASP A 585 -19.36 54.54 -20.35
C ASP A 585 -20.62 55.15 -19.72
N LEU A 586 -20.61 55.44 -18.41
CA LEU A 586 -21.74 56.03 -17.70
C LEU A 586 -21.65 57.56 -17.70
N ASP A 587 -22.72 58.21 -18.14
CA ASP A 587 -22.90 59.66 -18.05
C ASP A 587 -24.00 60.04 -17.06
N LEU A 588 -23.97 61.29 -16.58
CA LEU A 588 -25.03 61.83 -15.74
C LEU A 588 -26.38 61.76 -16.45
N GLY A 589 -27.38 61.26 -15.74
CA GLY A 589 -28.75 61.02 -16.18
C GLY A 589 -28.89 59.95 -17.26
N ASP A 590 -27.94 59.01 -17.36
CA ASP A 590 -28.16 57.75 -18.08
C ASP A 590 -29.13 56.84 -17.31
N GLU A 591 -29.94 56.10 -18.05
CA GLU A 591 -30.88 55.12 -17.51
C GLU A 591 -30.14 53.83 -17.16
N VAL A 592 -30.42 53.29 -15.97
CA VAL A 592 -29.79 52.07 -15.49
C VAL A 592 -30.79 51.14 -14.82
N GLU A 593 -30.55 49.83 -14.97
CA GLU A 593 -31.20 48.74 -14.24
C GLU A 593 -30.23 48.24 -13.17
N PHE A 594 -30.72 47.95 -11.96
CA PHE A 594 -29.89 47.50 -10.85
C PHE A 594 -30.69 46.67 -9.84
N VAL A 595 -29.98 45.97 -8.97
CA VAL A 595 -30.54 45.21 -7.86
C VAL A 595 -30.16 45.88 -6.55
N ILE A 596 -31.15 46.11 -5.67
CA ILE A 596 -30.86 46.64 -4.34
C ILE A 596 -30.41 45.50 -3.43
N THR A 597 -29.18 45.61 -2.91
CA THR A 597 -28.61 44.69 -1.92
C THR A 597 -28.42 45.43 -0.59
N LYS A 598 -28.89 44.81 0.51
CA LYS A 598 -28.68 45.32 1.87
C LYS A 598 -27.48 44.61 2.50
N LYS A 599 -26.29 45.21 2.38
CA LYS A 599 -25.10 44.76 3.13
C LYS A 599 -25.08 45.49 4.47
N SER A 600 -25.57 44.84 5.52
CA SER A 600 -25.69 45.39 6.89
C SER A 600 -26.71 46.55 7.00
N THR A 601 -26.31 47.72 7.53
CA THR A 601 -27.16 48.91 7.76
C THR A 601 -27.25 49.86 6.56
N LYS A 602 -26.42 49.66 5.52
CA LYS A 602 -26.39 50.52 4.33
C LYS A 602 -26.95 49.77 3.11
N VAL A 603 -27.72 50.48 2.29
CA VAL A 603 -28.33 49.97 1.06
C VAL A 603 -27.43 50.34 -0.11
N SER A 604 -27.10 49.37 -0.97
CA SER A 604 -26.26 49.58 -2.14
C SER A 604 -26.85 48.91 -3.38
N ALA A 605 -26.66 49.52 -4.54
CA ALA A 605 -27.01 48.92 -5.83
C ALA A 605 -25.90 47.98 -6.33
N GLU A 606 -26.29 46.79 -6.81
CA GLU A 606 -25.44 45.78 -7.42
C GLU A 606 -25.98 45.35 -8.80
N ASN A 607 -25.11 44.78 -9.64
CA ASN A 607 -25.42 44.37 -11.02
C ASN A 607 -26.05 45.51 -11.84
N ILE A 608 -25.36 46.65 -11.90
CA ILE A 608 -25.85 47.87 -12.55
C ILE A 608 -25.57 47.77 -14.05
N ARG A 609 -26.61 47.92 -14.86
CA ARG A 609 -26.53 47.83 -16.32
C ARG A 609 -27.14 49.06 -16.97
N LYS A 610 -26.42 49.64 -17.94
CA LYS A 610 -26.90 50.76 -18.75
C LYS A 610 -28.06 50.34 -19.65
N LEU A 611 -29.14 51.12 -19.63
CA LEU A 611 -30.34 50.95 -20.45
C LEU A 611 -30.37 51.96 -21.61
N PRO A 612 -31.04 51.63 -22.73
CA PRO A 612 -31.32 52.60 -23.79
C PRO A 612 -32.16 53.78 -23.28
N LYS A 613 -31.89 54.99 -23.78
CA LYS A 613 -32.66 56.19 -23.42
C LYS A 613 -34.14 56.02 -23.81
N GLY A 614 -35.05 56.33 -22.89
CA GLY A 614 -36.51 56.21 -23.05
C GLY A 614 -37.12 54.92 -22.50
N THR A 615 -36.37 54.10 -21.76
CA THR A 615 -36.84 52.85 -21.15
C THR A 615 -37.52 53.08 -19.80
N VAL A 616 -37.05 54.07 -19.03
CA VAL A 616 -37.63 54.49 -17.75
C VAL A 616 -38.73 55.53 -17.97
N ALA A 617 -39.85 55.40 -17.24
CA ALA A 617 -41.14 56.01 -17.53
C ALA A 617 -41.11 57.47 -18.03
N VAL A 618 -41.73 57.69 -19.20
CA VAL A 618 -41.86 59.00 -19.87
C VAL A 618 -42.74 59.95 -19.07
N VAL A 619 -42.18 61.10 -18.70
CA VAL A 619 -42.89 62.16 -18.00
C VAL A 619 -43.80 62.92 -18.97
N ALA A 620 -45.06 63.13 -18.60
CA ALA A 620 -46.00 63.91 -19.41
C ALA A 620 -45.82 65.41 -19.10
N ASN A 621 -45.32 66.16 -20.06
CA ASN A 621 -45.05 67.59 -19.91
C ASN A 621 -46.34 68.40 -20.07
N GLN A 622 -46.58 69.34 -19.15
CA GLN A 622 -47.60 70.37 -19.34
C GLN A 622 -47.06 71.47 -20.26
N PRO A 623 -47.86 71.96 -21.22
CA PRO A 623 -47.45 73.06 -22.09
C PRO A 623 -47.36 74.38 -21.30
N GLY A 624 -46.23 75.06 -21.40
CA GLY A 624 -46.00 76.38 -20.82
C GLY A 624 -44.71 76.49 -20.02
N MET A 625 -43.84 77.44 -20.38
CA MET A 625 -42.63 77.75 -19.61
C MET A 625 -43.00 78.66 -18.44
N LYS A 626 -42.70 78.24 -17.22
CA LYS A 626 -42.84 79.05 -16.00
C LYS A 626 -41.49 79.62 -15.59
N ARG A 627 -41.52 80.78 -14.94
CA ARG A 627 -40.35 81.40 -14.31
C ARG A 627 -40.47 81.26 -12.80
N GLY A 628 -39.36 80.97 -12.13
CA GLY A 628 -39.35 80.72 -10.70
C GLY A 628 -38.01 80.99 -10.04
N LYS A 629 -37.96 80.73 -8.74
CA LYS A 629 -36.79 80.90 -7.88
C LYS A 629 -36.48 79.59 -7.16
N ILE A 630 -35.21 79.20 -7.12
CA ILE A 630 -34.76 78.02 -6.37
C ILE A 630 -34.77 78.33 -4.89
N ILE A 631 -35.62 77.64 -4.13
CA ILE A 631 -35.72 77.83 -2.68
C ILE A 631 -34.88 76.82 -1.91
N ARG A 632 -34.67 75.64 -2.51
CA ARG A 632 -33.82 74.58 -1.96
C ARG A 632 -33.03 73.90 -3.09
N PRO A 633 -31.69 73.86 -3.00
CA PRO A 633 -30.88 73.18 -4.00
C PRO A 633 -30.89 71.66 -3.78
N MET A 634 -30.50 70.88 -4.78
CA MET A 634 -30.34 69.41 -4.65
C MET A 634 -29.26 69.04 -3.63
N ARG A 635 -29.34 67.81 -3.07
CA ARG A 635 -28.37 67.30 -2.08
C ARG A 635 -26.92 67.37 -2.52
N ILE A 636 -26.64 67.21 -3.80
CA ILE A 636 -25.28 67.35 -4.34
C ILE A 636 -24.66 68.73 -4.08
N VAL A 637 -25.49 69.79 -4.03
CA VAL A 637 -25.07 71.17 -3.79
C VAL A 637 -25.02 71.48 -2.28
N ASN A 638 -25.95 70.92 -1.51
CA ASN A 638 -25.96 71.02 -0.06
C ASN A 638 -26.01 69.62 0.58
N PRO A 639 -24.86 69.01 0.91
CA PRO A 639 -24.78 67.65 1.45
C PRO A 639 -25.37 67.48 2.86
N ASP A 640 -25.53 68.57 3.61
CA ASP A 640 -26.02 68.56 5.00
C ASP A 640 -27.53 68.32 5.08
N GLN A 641 -28.23 68.26 3.94
CA GLN A 641 -29.66 67.95 3.87
C GLN A 641 -29.91 66.44 3.70
N ASP A 642 -31.04 65.97 4.22
CA ASP A 642 -31.47 64.58 4.11
C ASP A 642 -32.24 64.31 2.79
N GLU A 643 -32.96 65.30 2.26
CA GLU A 643 -33.76 65.15 1.05
C GLU A 643 -32.93 65.28 -0.24
N TYR A 644 -33.10 64.31 -1.14
CA TYR A 644 -32.39 64.27 -2.43
C TYR A 644 -32.79 65.41 -3.39
N CYS A 645 -34.08 65.54 -3.72
CA CYS A 645 -34.59 66.45 -4.75
C CYS A 645 -34.38 67.91 -4.33
N GLY A 646 -34.14 68.85 -5.24
CA GLY A 646 -34.27 70.29 -4.95
C GLY A 646 -35.73 70.77 -5.03
N ILE A 647 -36.00 72.03 -4.67
CA ILE A 647 -37.33 72.66 -4.81
C ILE A 647 -37.22 74.00 -5.54
N VAL A 648 -38.06 74.17 -6.57
CA VAL A 648 -38.30 75.43 -7.27
C VAL A 648 -39.68 76.00 -6.91
N GLN A 649 -39.73 77.30 -6.65
CA GLN A 649 -40.96 78.06 -6.41
C GLN A 649 -41.38 78.80 -7.69
N VAL A 650 -42.66 78.77 -8.04
CA VAL A 650 -43.21 79.57 -9.15
C VAL A 650 -43.23 81.05 -8.75
N GLY A 651 -42.75 81.94 -9.63
CA GLY A 651 -42.63 83.37 -9.34
C GLY A 651 -41.27 83.73 -8.73
N THR A 652 -40.95 85.02 -8.76
CA THR A 652 -39.66 85.55 -8.26
C THR A 652 -39.77 86.23 -6.90
N ASP A 653 -40.98 86.48 -6.45
CA ASP A 653 -41.25 87.12 -5.18
C ASP A 653 -41.26 86.07 -4.06
N ASP A 654 -40.79 86.46 -2.88
CA ASP A 654 -40.74 85.59 -1.69
C ASP A 654 -42.15 85.47 -1.05
N ASP A 655 -43.12 85.03 -1.85
CA ASP A 655 -44.49 84.73 -1.42
C ASP A 655 -44.56 83.33 -0.80
N PRO A 656 -44.94 83.20 0.48
CA PRO A 656 -45.11 81.90 1.14
C PRO A 656 -46.19 81.02 0.50
N SER A 657 -47.15 81.60 -0.23
CA SER A 657 -48.28 80.92 -0.87
C SER A 657 -47.99 80.40 -2.29
N ALA A 658 -46.81 80.73 -2.85
CA ALA A 658 -46.44 80.33 -4.19
C ALA A 658 -46.27 78.80 -4.34
N GLU A 659 -46.67 78.27 -5.51
CA GLU A 659 -46.56 76.85 -5.83
C GLU A 659 -45.09 76.38 -5.85
N LYS A 660 -44.82 75.23 -5.23
CA LYS A 660 -43.48 74.64 -5.11
C LYS A 660 -43.44 73.27 -5.77
N TYR A 661 -42.41 73.03 -6.58
CA TYR A 661 -42.25 71.78 -7.32
C TYR A 661 -40.84 71.19 -7.07
N PRO A 662 -40.73 69.88 -6.80
CA PRO A 662 -39.43 69.23 -6.66
C PRO A 662 -38.77 69.00 -8.03
N TYR A 663 -37.44 69.01 -8.05
CA TYR A 663 -36.62 68.72 -9.24
C TYR A 663 -35.44 67.80 -8.89
N GLY A 664 -35.09 66.88 -9.80
CA GLY A 664 -33.95 65.96 -9.70
C GLY A 664 -32.92 66.16 -10.80
N ILE A 665 -31.97 65.24 -10.98
CA ILE A 665 -30.90 65.38 -12.00
C ILE A 665 -31.47 65.33 -13.42
N THR A 666 -32.54 64.56 -13.62
CA THR A 666 -33.27 64.41 -14.88
C THR A 666 -34.13 65.62 -15.23
N SER A 667 -34.44 66.46 -14.23
CA SER A 667 -35.21 67.68 -14.39
C SER A 667 -34.38 68.84 -14.92
N LEU A 668 -33.06 68.79 -14.83
CA LEU A 668 -32.18 69.88 -15.25
C LEU A 668 -32.06 69.92 -16.78
N ALA A 669 -32.14 71.12 -17.36
CA ALA A 669 -31.90 71.33 -18.78
C ALA A 669 -30.44 71.05 -19.16
N ASP A 670 -29.53 71.45 -18.27
CA ASP A 670 -28.11 71.13 -18.31
C ASP A 670 -27.76 70.33 -17.05
N LYS A 671 -27.41 69.05 -17.23
CA LYS A 671 -27.14 68.13 -16.11
C LYS A 671 -25.88 68.49 -15.31
N ARG A 672 -25.08 69.45 -15.80
CA ARG A 672 -23.89 69.98 -15.11
C ARG A 672 -24.18 71.29 -14.37
N ASP A 673 -25.41 71.82 -14.43
CA ASP A 673 -25.76 73.08 -13.79
C ASP A 673 -26.09 72.91 -12.30
N PHE A 674 -25.24 73.45 -11.43
CA PHE A 674 -25.45 73.47 -9.99
C PHE A 674 -26.33 74.65 -9.60
N LEU A 675 -27.65 74.43 -9.57
CA LEU A 675 -28.63 75.42 -9.15
C LEU A 675 -28.52 75.70 -7.64
N GLN A 676 -28.40 76.97 -7.30
CA GLN A 676 -28.22 77.47 -5.94
C GLN A 676 -29.49 78.10 -5.37
N LYS A 677 -29.60 78.16 -4.04
CA LYS A 677 -30.69 78.89 -3.38
C LYS A 677 -30.67 80.37 -3.81
N GLY A 678 -31.79 80.85 -4.35
CA GLY A 678 -31.96 82.21 -4.86
C GLY A 678 -31.87 82.33 -6.37
N ASP A 679 -31.41 81.31 -7.09
CA ASP A 679 -31.29 81.35 -8.55
C ASP A 679 -32.65 81.48 -9.22
N ILE A 680 -32.72 82.38 -10.19
CA ILE A 680 -33.89 82.52 -11.05
C ILE A 680 -33.79 81.50 -12.17
N VAL A 681 -34.84 80.72 -12.36
CA VAL A 681 -34.89 79.62 -13.32
C VAL A 681 -36.14 79.69 -14.19
N LYS A 682 -36.01 79.16 -15.41
CA LYS A 682 -37.14 78.82 -16.27
C LYS A 682 -37.33 77.31 -16.23
N PHE A 683 -38.56 76.86 -16.08
CA PHE A 683 -38.87 75.45 -15.98
C PHE A 683 -40.28 75.15 -16.50
N GLN A 684 -40.53 73.89 -16.80
CA GLN A 684 -41.84 73.36 -17.15
C GLN A 684 -42.33 72.45 -16.05
N ILE A 685 -43.65 72.24 -15.97
CA ILE A 685 -44.22 71.28 -15.02
C ILE A 685 -44.50 69.99 -15.76
N CYS A 686 -44.13 68.88 -15.16
CA CYS A 686 -44.39 67.55 -15.66
C CYS A 686 -45.07 66.71 -14.59
N THR A 687 -45.88 65.73 -15.01
CA THR A 687 -46.49 64.77 -14.09
C THR A 687 -45.81 63.43 -14.26
N VAL A 688 -45.23 62.90 -13.18
CA VAL A 688 -44.58 61.58 -13.17
C VAL A 688 -45.66 60.50 -13.25
N LYS A 689 -45.63 59.69 -14.33
CA LYS A 689 -46.52 58.53 -14.48
C LYS A 689 -46.15 57.47 -13.44
N GLY A 690 -47.08 57.15 -12.55
CA GLY A 690 -46.90 56.19 -11.45
C GLY A 690 -47.28 56.79 -10.08
N THR A 691 -46.80 58.00 -9.79
CA THR A 691 -47.06 58.68 -8.50
C THR A 691 -48.05 59.86 -8.61
N ASN A 692 -48.39 60.29 -9.83
CA ASN A 692 -49.20 61.49 -10.12
C ASN A 692 -48.65 62.79 -9.48
N LYS A 693 -47.40 62.78 -9.02
CA LYS A 693 -46.75 63.97 -8.46
C LYS A 693 -46.34 64.91 -9.58
N LYS A 694 -46.59 66.20 -9.38
CA LYS A 694 -46.10 67.28 -10.25
C LYS A 694 -44.65 67.57 -9.89
N MET A 695 -43.78 67.57 -10.88
CA MET A 695 -42.37 67.91 -10.76
C MET A 695 -42.00 69.03 -11.73
N ALA A 696 -40.90 69.71 -11.45
CA ALA A 696 -40.31 70.61 -12.42
C ALA A 696 -39.43 69.80 -13.38
N THR A 697 -39.43 70.17 -14.67
CA THR A 697 -38.57 69.62 -15.71
C THR A 697 -38.04 70.74 -16.59
N ASN A 698 -36.97 70.45 -17.34
CA ASN A 698 -36.25 71.42 -18.15
C ASN A 698 -35.90 72.70 -17.36
N VAL A 699 -35.45 72.52 -16.11
CA VAL A 699 -35.06 73.59 -15.21
C VAL A 699 -33.73 74.16 -15.71
N ALA A 700 -33.75 75.39 -16.17
CA ALA A 700 -32.59 76.11 -16.68
C ALA A 700 -32.41 77.41 -15.91
N ALA A 701 -31.21 77.68 -15.41
CA ALA A 701 -30.90 78.96 -14.79
C ALA A 701 -30.98 80.11 -15.80
N GLU A 702 -31.67 81.19 -15.41
CA GLU A 702 -31.67 82.47 -16.11
C GLU A 702 -30.50 83.31 -15.57
N ARG A 703 -29.28 82.88 -15.88
CA ARG A 703 -28.04 83.57 -15.49
C ARG A 703 -27.56 84.49 -16.61
N LYS A 704 -26.96 85.64 -16.24
CA LYS A 704 -26.28 86.52 -17.19
C LYS A 704 -24.89 85.95 -17.46
N TYR A 705 -24.64 85.58 -18.71
CA TYR A 705 -23.31 85.18 -19.14
C TYR A 705 -22.41 86.39 -19.34
N ILE A 706 -21.18 86.31 -18.84
CA ILE A 706 -20.14 87.34 -18.93
C ILE A 706 -19.02 86.79 -19.81
N ARG A 707 -18.35 87.67 -20.55
CA ARG A 707 -17.20 87.32 -21.41
C ARG A 707 -15.92 87.91 -20.86
N ALA A 708 -14.86 87.10 -20.84
CA ALA A 708 -13.52 87.54 -20.45
C ALA A 708 -12.48 86.62 -21.11
N HIS A 709 -11.20 86.97 -20.96
CA HIS A 709 -10.09 86.16 -21.45
C HIS A 709 -9.55 85.28 -20.33
N VAL A 710 -9.02 84.12 -20.70
CA VAL A 710 -8.27 83.25 -19.79
C VAL A 710 -6.91 83.89 -19.51
N ASP A 711 -6.65 84.21 -18.24
CA ASP A 711 -5.40 84.84 -17.80
C ASP A 711 -4.27 83.81 -17.64
N SER A 712 -4.55 82.71 -16.94
CA SER A 712 -3.60 81.62 -16.74
C SER A 712 -4.30 80.31 -16.40
N VAL A 713 -3.68 79.19 -16.80
CA VAL A 713 -4.14 77.83 -16.47
C VAL A 713 -3.02 77.11 -15.72
N LYS A 714 -3.33 76.56 -14.55
CA LYS A 714 -2.40 75.87 -13.65
C LYS A 714 -2.99 74.53 -13.19
N GLY A 715 -2.62 73.46 -13.88
CA GLY A 715 -3.13 72.12 -13.60
C GLY A 715 -4.64 72.04 -13.85
N GLN A 716 -5.40 71.66 -12.82
CA GLN A 716 -6.86 71.54 -12.91
C GLN A 716 -7.62 72.87 -12.68
N TYR A 717 -6.93 73.98 -12.42
CA TYR A 717 -7.54 75.28 -12.15
C TYR A 717 -7.06 76.33 -13.14
N GLY A 718 -7.87 77.35 -13.41
CA GLY A 718 -7.49 78.51 -14.21
C GLY A 718 -8.04 79.81 -13.64
N PHE A 719 -7.56 80.94 -14.15
CA PHE A 719 -7.95 82.29 -13.76
C PHE A 719 -8.40 83.07 -15.00
N LEU A 720 -9.45 83.87 -14.85
CA LEU A 720 -9.97 84.78 -15.87
C LEU A 720 -9.51 86.21 -15.56
N THR A 721 -9.40 87.04 -16.61
CA THR A 721 -9.10 88.47 -16.49
C THR A 721 -10.24 89.28 -15.87
N TYR A 722 -11.33 88.63 -15.46
CA TYR A 722 -12.47 89.25 -14.79
C TYR A 722 -12.25 89.34 -13.28
N GLU A 723 -12.49 90.51 -12.69
CA GLU A 723 -12.40 90.76 -11.26
C GLU A 723 -13.80 90.84 -10.66
N ALA A 724 -14.17 89.84 -9.84
CA ALA A 724 -15.48 89.80 -9.17
C ALA A 724 -15.49 90.48 -7.80
N GLU A 725 -14.32 90.61 -7.15
CA GLU A 725 -14.08 91.34 -5.90
C GLU A 725 -12.85 92.25 -6.08
N GLU A 726 -12.83 93.40 -5.41
CA GLU A 726 -11.71 94.37 -5.49
C GLU A 726 -10.36 93.65 -5.30
N SER A 727 -9.57 93.60 -6.38
CA SER A 727 -8.20 93.05 -6.45
C SER A 727 -8.05 91.52 -6.51
N LYS A 728 -9.10 90.73 -6.85
CA LYS A 728 -8.96 89.27 -7.06
C LYS A 728 -9.51 88.80 -8.41
N LYS A 729 -8.64 88.16 -9.21
CA LYS A 729 -9.00 87.46 -10.45
C LYS A 729 -9.95 86.30 -10.16
N LEU A 730 -10.97 86.14 -10.99
CA LEU A 730 -11.95 85.06 -10.87
C LEU A 730 -11.33 83.72 -11.29
N PHE A 731 -11.44 82.70 -10.44
CA PHE A 731 -10.90 81.37 -10.72
C PHE A 731 -11.98 80.41 -11.24
N PHE A 732 -11.57 79.40 -12.01
CA PHE A 732 -12.39 78.29 -12.49
C PHE A 732 -11.67 76.95 -12.33
N HIS A 733 -12.42 75.86 -12.35
CA HIS A 733 -11.87 74.50 -12.41
C HIS A 733 -12.07 73.92 -13.81
N MET A 734 -11.16 73.08 -14.30
CA MET A 734 -11.22 72.54 -15.67
C MET A 734 -12.47 71.67 -15.90
N THR A 735 -13.07 71.12 -14.83
CA THR A 735 -14.36 70.41 -14.91
C THR A 735 -15.55 71.29 -15.26
N GLU A 736 -15.44 72.60 -15.03
CA GLU A 736 -16.49 73.58 -15.35
C GLU A 736 -16.46 74.00 -16.83
N VAL A 737 -15.48 73.52 -17.61
CA VAL A 737 -15.37 73.78 -19.04
C VAL A 737 -16.22 72.77 -19.81
N HIS A 738 -17.17 73.28 -20.60
CA HIS A 738 -18.01 72.44 -21.44
C HIS A 738 -17.22 71.80 -22.61
N ASP A 739 -17.76 70.70 -23.13
CA ASP A 739 -17.26 69.98 -24.31
C ASP A 739 -15.84 69.40 -24.21
N GLY A 740 -15.24 69.40 -23.02
CA GLY A 740 -13.90 68.83 -22.79
C GLY A 740 -12.79 69.58 -23.51
N VAL A 741 -13.02 70.85 -23.84
CA VAL A 741 -12.05 71.70 -24.54
C VAL A 741 -10.99 72.18 -23.56
N GLU A 742 -9.71 71.97 -23.88
CA GLU A 742 -8.62 72.55 -23.11
C GLU A 742 -8.52 74.06 -23.39
N LEU A 743 -8.65 74.86 -22.34
CA LEU A 743 -8.48 76.31 -22.40
C LEU A 743 -7.00 76.69 -22.29
N GLN A 744 -6.57 77.65 -23.10
CA GLN A 744 -5.23 78.22 -23.08
C GLN A 744 -5.27 79.70 -22.65
N PRO A 745 -4.20 80.23 -22.02
CA PRO A 745 -4.08 81.66 -21.74
C PRO A 745 -4.30 82.49 -23.02
N GLY A 746 -5.19 83.48 -22.96
CA GLY A 746 -5.60 84.32 -24.08
C GLY A 746 -6.90 83.90 -24.78
N ASP A 747 -7.46 82.72 -24.48
CA ASP A 747 -8.75 82.31 -25.04
C ASP A 747 -9.90 83.17 -24.51
N GLU A 748 -10.83 83.58 -25.39
CA GLU A 748 -12.07 84.23 -24.99
C GLU A 748 -13.10 83.18 -24.54
N VAL A 749 -13.66 83.35 -23.35
CA VAL A 749 -14.65 82.45 -22.76
C VAL A 749 -15.89 83.20 -22.30
N GLU A 750 -17.04 82.55 -22.46
CA GLU A 750 -18.31 82.96 -21.88
C GLU A 750 -18.58 82.10 -20.64
N PHE A 751 -18.93 82.71 -19.51
CA PHE A 751 -19.08 82.03 -18.22
C PHE A 751 -20.11 82.72 -17.33
N VAL A 752 -20.51 82.06 -16.25
CA VAL A 752 -21.32 82.67 -15.20
C VAL A 752 -20.52 82.78 -13.91
N VAL A 753 -20.63 83.92 -13.24
CA VAL A 753 -20.08 84.13 -11.90
C VAL A 753 -21.03 83.52 -10.87
N VAL A 754 -20.54 82.55 -10.10
CA VAL A 754 -21.28 81.86 -9.06
C VAL A 754 -20.57 82.03 -7.72
N GLN A 755 -21.31 82.32 -6.65
CA GLN A 755 -20.76 82.42 -5.31
C GLN A 755 -20.88 81.08 -4.60
N ASN A 756 -19.79 80.58 -4.01
CA ASN A 756 -19.84 79.37 -3.20
C ASN A 756 -20.43 79.69 -1.82
N GLN A 757 -21.58 79.08 -1.50
CA GLN A 757 -22.33 79.36 -0.27
C GLN A 757 -21.59 78.96 1.02
N ARG A 758 -20.59 78.07 0.95
CA ARG A 758 -19.84 77.59 2.11
C ARG A 758 -18.67 78.50 2.48
N ASN A 759 -18.02 79.12 1.50
CA ASN A 759 -16.80 79.91 1.71
C ASN A 759 -16.93 81.38 1.26
N GLY A 760 -18.07 81.78 0.69
CA GLY A 760 -18.34 83.12 0.21
C GLY A 760 -17.59 83.54 -1.05
N LYS A 761 -16.70 82.70 -1.61
CA LYS A 761 -15.84 83.04 -2.74
C LYS A 761 -16.58 82.92 -4.06
N TYR A 762 -16.27 83.81 -5.00
CA TYR A 762 -16.77 83.75 -6.37
C TYR A 762 -15.89 82.85 -7.25
N SER A 763 -16.52 82.06 -8.11
CA SER A 763 -15.88 81.26 -9.15
C SER A 763 -16.62 81.37 -10.47
N ALA A 764 -15.93 81.16 -11.58
CA ALA A 764 -16.57 81.01 -12.88
C ALA A 764 -17.04 79.58 -13.08
N CYS A 765 -18.31 79.43 -13.46
CA CYS A 765 -18.97 78.17 -13.77
C CYS A 765 -19.52 78.18 -15.21
N SER A 766 -19.74 76.99 -15.77
CA SER A 766 -20.25 76.80 -17.13
C SER A 766 -19.43 77.53 -18.21
N LEU A 767 -18.10 77.37 -18.18
CA LEU A 767 -17.20 78.02 -19.13
C LEU A 767 -17.36 77.42 -20.52
N ARG A 768 -17.55 78.28 -21.52
CA ARG A 768 -17.62 77.92 -22.93
C ARG A 768 -16.63 78.77 -23.72
N LYS A 769 -15.74 78.12 -24.48
CA LYS A 769 -14.81 78.82 -25.37
C LYS A 769 -15.57 79.48 -26.52
N ILE A 770 -15.34 80.76 -26.74
CA ILE A 770 -15.89 81.51 -27.86
C ILE A 770 -14.86 81.45 -28.99
N CYS A 771 -15.19 80.79 -30.09
CA CYS A 771 -14.43 80.91 -31.33
C CYS A 771 -15.11 81.92 -32.26
N GLU A 772 -14.36 82.92 -32.76
CA GLU A 772 -14.87 83.89 -33.76
C GLU A 772 -15.34 83.22 -35.06
N THR A 773 -14.92 81.98 -35.33
CA THR A 773 -15.47 81.17 -36.42
C THR A 773 -16.80 80.51 -36.01
N ARG A 774 -17.84 81.30 -35.74
CA ARG A 774 -19.22 80.79 -35.82
C ARG A 774 -19.54 80.51 -37.30
N ARG A 775 -19.57 79.23 -37.70
CA ARG A 775 -20.26 78.82 -38.93
C ARG A 775 -21.73 79.30 -38.84
N PRO A 776 -22.28 80.00 -39.86
CA PRO A 776 -23.61 80.57 -39.77
C PRO A 776 -24.70 79.51 -39.49
N GLU A 777 -25.66 79.85 -38.64
CA GLU A 777 -26.75 78.98 -38.14
C GLU A 777 -27.57 78.30 -39.25
N ARG A 778 -27.55 78.81 -40.48
CA ARG A 778 -28.25 78.23 -41.65
C ARG A 778 -27.79 76.81 -42.02
N LEU A 779 -26.61 76.35 -41.58
CA LEU A 779 -26.14 74.98 -41.82
C LEU A 779 -26.44 74.01 -40.66
N LEU A 780 -26.79 74.53 -39.46
CA LEU A 780 -27.18 73.69 -38.32
C LEU A 780 -28.66 73.25 -38.39
N SER A 781 -29.49 73.96 -39.16
CA SER A 781 -30.89 73.55 -39.40
C SER A 781 -31.03 72.40 -40.41
N ARG A 782 -29.95 72.04 -41.13
CA ARG A 782 -29.94 70.91 -42.07
C ARG A 782 -29.32 69.62 -41.50
N LEU A 783 -28.68 69.69 -40.33
CA LEU A 783 -28.23 68.51 -39.59
C LEU A 783 -29.25 68.03 -38.54
N LYS A 784 -30.34 68.77 -38.30
CA LYS A 784 -31.45 68.35 -37.44
C LYS A 784 -32.68 67.85 -38.21
N SER A 785 -32.57 67.66 -39.53
CA SER A 785 -33.67 67.14 -40.37
C SER A 785 -33.21 66.17 -41.46
N VAL A 786 -32.22 65.33 -41.16
CA VAL A 786 -31.99 64.08 -41.91
C VAL A 786 -32.08 62.92 -40.93
N SER A 787 -33.32 62.53 -40.68
CA SER A 787 -33.66 61.16 -40.32
C SER A 787 -33.55 60.37 -41.62
N GLU A 788 -32.45 59.67 -41.87
CA GLU A 788 -32.42 58.65 -42.92
C GLU A 788 -31.73 57.38 -42.42
N ASP A 789 -32.56 56.52 -41.87
CA ASP A 789 -32.49 55.09 -42.15
C ASP A 789 -32.77 54.89 -43.66
N SER A 790 -31.73 54.98 -44.49
CA SER A 790 -31.58 54.41 -45.85
C SER A 790 -30.59 55.21 -46.74
N GLY A 791 -29.28 54.98 -46.57
CA GLY A 791 -28.24 55.53 -47.44
C GLY A 791 -27.06 54.58 -47.62
N GLN A 792 -26.63 54.35 -48.87
CA GLN A 792 -25.71 53.31 -49.33
C GLN A 792 -24.39 53.17 -48.53
N ARG A 793 -24.05 51.94 -48.12
CA ARG A 793 -22.74 51.56 -47.54
C ARG A 793 -21.64 51.68 -48.60
N VAL A 794 -20.76 52.66 -48.46
CA VAL A 794 -19.47 52.68 -49.17
C VAL A 794 -18.48 51.82 -48.41
N THR A 795 -18.08 50.70 -49.00
CA THR A 795 -17.03 49.82 -48.45
C THR A 795 -15.73 50.11 -49.19
N VAL A 796 -14.67 50.46 -48.46
CA VAL A 796 -13.33 50.71 -49.03
C VAL A 796 -12.71 49.38 -49.45
N VAL A 797 -12.61 49.13 -50.76
CA VAL A 797 -12.09 47.85 -51.31
C VAL A 797 -10.56 47.85 -51.45
N ARG A 798 -9.89 49.01 -51.51
CA ARG A 798 -8.41 49.14 -51.51
C ARG A 798 -7.96 50.46 -50.91
N GLN A 799 -6.95 50.42 -50.04
CA GLN A 799 -6.23 51.63 -49.62
C GLN A 799 -5.30 52.12 -50.74
N PRO A 800 -5.18 53.43 -50.99
CA PRO A 800 -4.28 53.96 -52.00
C PRO A 800 -2.82 53.77 -51.56
N LYS A 801 -2.04 53.02 -52.36
CA LYS A 801 -0.58 52.96 -52.24
C LYS A 801 0.04 54.24 -52.82
N GLY A 802 1.07 54.74 -52.15
CA GLY A 802 1.86 55.89 -52.59
C GLY A 802 2.56 55.69 -53.95
N PRO A 803 3.12 56.77 -54.51
CA PRO A 803 3.57 56.82 -55.92
C PRO A 803 4.62 55.74 -56.24
N ASP A 804 4.32 54.91 -57.25
CA ASP A 804 5.09 53.73 -57.65
C ASP A 804 6.02 53.95 -58.85
N GLY A 805 6.32 55.21 -59.19
CA GLY A 805 7.24 55.55 -60.28
C GLY A 805 6.68 55.37 -61.70
N THR A 806 5.38 55.12 -61.86
CA THR A 806 4.72 55.15 -63.18
C THR A 806 4.68 56.57 -63.77
N LYS A 807 4.54 56.69 -65.11
CA LYS A 807 4.79 57.90 -65.93
C LYS A 807 4.03 59.18 -65.51
N GLY A 808 3.07 59.12 -64.58
CA GLY A 808 2.34 60.26 -64.00
C GLY A 808 2.82 60.77 -62.62
N PHE A 809 3.80 60.13 -61.99
CA PHE A 809 4.32 60.50 -60.65
C PHE A 809 5.82 60.84 -60.64
N LYS A 810 6.34 61.41 -61.73
CA LYS A 810 7.78 61.67 -61.92
C LYS A 810 8.32 62.92 -61.20
N GLN A 811 7.47 63.78 -60.63
CA GLN A 811 7.94 64.97 -59.89
C GLN A 811 8.01 64.69 -58.39
N GLN A 812 9.23 64.77 -57.85
CA GLN A 812 9.47 64.75 -56.41
C GLN A 812 8.92 66.05 -55.81
N ARG A 813 8.02 65.97 -54.81
CA ARG A 813 7.45 67.16 -54.16
C ARG A 813 8.56 67.94 -53.44
N VAL A 814 8.84 69.16 -53.91
CA VAL A 814 9.73 70.10 -53.20
C VAL A 814 8.99 70.62 -51.97
N LYS A 815 9.66 70.65 -50.81
CA LYS A 815 9.09 71.24 -49.59
C LYS A 815 8.87 72.74 -49.82
N TRP A 816 7.63 73.17 -49.59
CA TRP A 816 7.23 74.57 -49.67
C TRP A 816 7.96 75.40 -48.60
N THR A 817 8.61 76.48 -49.01
CA THR A 817 9.13 77.53 -48.13
C THR A 817 8.26 78.78 -48.29
N SER A 818 7.85 79.37 -47.17
CA SER A 818 7.02 80.57 -47.14
C SER A 818 7.78 81.80 -47.66
N PRO A 819 7.15 82.72 -48.41
CA PRO A 819 7.78 83.98 -48.78
C PRO A 819 7.95 84.88 -47.54
N VAL A 820 9.03 85.66 -47.52
CA VAL A 820 9.35 86.68 -46.49
C VAL A 820 8.31 87.79 -46.51
#